data_AF-A0AA39YZ62-F1
#
_entry.id   AF-A0AA39YZ62-F1
#
_cell.length_a   1.000
_cell.length_b   1.000
_cell.length_c   1.000
_cell.angle_alpha   90.00
_cell.angle_beta   90.00
_cell.angle_gamma   90.00
#
_symmetry.space_group_name_H-M   'P 1'
#
loop_
_entity.id
_entity.type
_entity.pdbx_description
1 polymer ?
#
loop_
_entity_poly.entity_id
_entity_poly.type
_entity_poly.pdbx_seq_one_letter_code
_entity_poly.pdbx_strand_id
1 'polypeptide(L)'
;MAPQDFRVAIVGGSIAGLTLALALEKSGIDFVVLEAYPEIAPQVGASIAVLPNGFRILDQLGCYEDMLEKVNCTIDNFIIRNSDGSVLTHVKHLDHHLIQRHGYPMIFFERRMVIEVLYKHITQKEKVLTSRRVTEVEERADGVTITTQNGEKFTADVVIGADGIHSTVGKEIWKMNLEKNPNAKKDDLPVQYMCLFGISEKVPGIAEDVLHHITNEGSSSFAASGPNDRTYWCLFVNTGTTYHGEDLPPYDDNYITKTAEKHSDDAITETVNFGDLWKRRIMSVCTPVHEYVLGTWHTKRCMVVGDAVHKFNPIIGLGGMSGMETCAALTNNLTTLLESYKTSSEIPASAIEAAFAATQELRKPRASVLVDVSQQTQYRFAMETPMLKFLNRYVYPSMGSGATLRLLSEAYPGATSFEKLPMPKKPRALPYHDELLQQPRFRNFWLNKLTLVFLFGLALVGRHVLFTIGKANGAFPLVRETVVRGTFAEVGDLPLKSVFGMNKFPGIDRLLRVLTTVFLPIVAGAGGMEGRLLAGYFLVSVILPLLALMLVEGYRKRNTWSLVWSPAIWATLGQLFGLGIVLPLYVLVFFYSSEGIAYWMPAERCIPQSASKAILPSLILGFLVPSVLMVLLGPESGYLQEAIAFWQITPILVSPLSALLSKLQGPESSKNGEAPVEDYQGLDLPHLRRLYDVLFFIAAAVHVAVLGFLGLSSGTTIIGAFVPMNPGSPVSSLAAGMKIFFQFDLLLVVFTIFVWVVLNIGEMKRVGIIKSPLLKAIVGLLLGFLLVGPGATILAFWEWREDVMARPGLKNP
;
A
#
# COMPACT_ATOMS: atom_id res chain seq x y z
N MET A 1 -3.27 -37.82 -10.94
CA MET A 1 -4.02 -38.56 -11.98
C MET A 1 -5.47 -38.15 -11.85
N ALA A 2 -5.91 -37.30 -12.79
CA ALA A 2 -7.29 -36.88 -12.97
C ALA A 2 -8.20 -38.08 -13.32
N PRO A 3 -9.55 -37.97 -13.23
CA PRO A 3 -10.44 -38.91 -13.92
C PRO A 3 -9.98 -39.05 -15.37
N GLN A 4 -9.91 -40.30 -15.85
CA GLN A 4 -8.94 -40.76 -16.86
C GLN A 4 -9.08 -40.08 -18.25
N ASP A 5 -10.13 -39.29 -18.47
CA ASP A 5 -10.48 -38.70 -19.77
C ASP A 5 -10.84 -37.19 -19.76
N PHE A 6 -10.61 -36.44 -18.66
CA PHE A 6 -10.99 -35.01 -18.63
C PHE A 6 -10.09 -34.14 -19.53
N ARG A 7 -10.66 -33.55 -20.59
CA ARG A 7 -9.97 -32.75 -21.60
C ARG A 7 -10.38 -31.28 -21.61
N VAL A 8 -9.38 -30.40 -21.65
CA VAL A 8 -9.52 -28.95 -21.81
C VAL A 8 -9.17 -28.52 -23.23
N ALA A 9 -10.12 -27.98 -23.98
CA ALA A 9 -9.82 -27.31 -25.24
C ALA A 9 -9.44 -25.83 -25.00
N ILE A 10 -8.32 -25.39 -25.53
CA ILE A 10 -7.81 -24.01 -25.42
C ILE A 10 -7.91 -23.36 -26.80
N VAL A 11 -8.66 -22.28 -26.91
CA VAL A 11 -8.80 -21.52 -28.17
C VAL A 11 -7.86 -20.34 -28.13
N GLY A 12 -6.83 -20.35 -28.98
CA GLY A 12 -5.75 -19.36 -29.02
C GLY A 12 -4.45 -19.86 -28.38
N GLY A 13 -3.37 -19.88 -29.15
CA GLY A 13 -2.01 -20.33 -28.83
C GLY A 13 -1.01 -19.19 -28.65
N SER A 14 -1.43 -18.08 -28.05
CA SER A 14 -0.56 -16.98 -27.63
C SER A 14 -0.09 -17.14 -26.18
N ILE A 15 0.49 -16.11 -25.57
CA ILE A 15 0.95 -16.06 -24.17
C ILE A 15 0.00 -16.74 -23.19
N ALA A 16 -1.26 -16.29 -23.08
CA ALA A 16 -2.21 -16.87 -22.12
C ALA A 16 -2.53 -18.35 -22.43
N GLY A 17 -2.78 -18.67 -23.70
CA GLY A 17 -3.12 -20.03 -24.12
C GLY A 17 -1.98 -21.03 -23.91
N LEU A 18 -0.75 -20.66 -24.28
CA LEU A 18 0.42 -21.53 -24.08
C LEU A 18 0.87 -21.59 -22.62
N THR A 19 0.67 -20.51 -21.85
CA THR A 19 0.86 -20.56 -20.39
C THR A 19 -0.10 -21.57 -19.78
N LEU A 20 -1.37 -21.56 -20.17
CA LEU A 20 -2.36 -22.51 -19.71
C LEU A 20 -2.04 -23.94 -20.17
N ALA A 21 -1.69 -24.14 -21.43
CA ALA A 21 -1.32 -25.46 -21.97
C ALA A 21 -0.16 -26.08 -21.20
N LEU A 22 0.92 -25.32 -20.98
CA LEU A 22 2.08 -25.78 -20.21
C LEU A 22 1.73 -26.05 -18.74
N ALA A 23 0.88 -25.22 -18.15
CA ALA A 23 0.42 -25.43 -16.78
C ALA A 23 -0.43 -26.71 -16.63
N LEU A 24 -1.35 -26.95 -17.57
CA LEU A 24 -2.17 -28.17 -17.60
C LEU A 24 -1.32 -29.42 -17.82
N GLU A 25 -0.33 -29.35 -18.72
CA GLU A 25 0.63 -30.43 -18.94
C GLU A 25 1.36 -30.81 -17.65
N LYS A 26 1.93 -29.82 -16.94
CA LYS A 26 2.65 -30.04 -15.68
C LYS A 26 1.74 -30.52 -14.55
N SER A 27 0.46 -30.16 -14.59
CA SER A 27 -0.56 -30.67 -13.65
C SER A 27 -1.15 -32.03 -14.05
N GLY A 28 -0.75 -32.59 -15.19
CA GLY A 28 -1.27 -33.87 -15.70
C GLY A 28 -2.74 -33.83 -16.10
N ILE A 29 -3.20 -32.70 -16.65
CA ILE A 29 -4.55 -32.50 -17.16
C ILE A 29 -4.49 -32.52 -18.70
N ASP A 30 -5.35 -33.30 -19.35
CA ASP A 30 -5.35 -33.40 -20.82
C ASP A 30 -5.83 -32.09 -21.46
N PHE A 31 -5.21 -31.71 -22.58
CA PHE A 31 -5.52 -30.47 -23.27
C PHE A 31 -5.37 -30.58 -24.79
N VAL A 32 -5.96 -29.64 -25.51
CA VAL A 32 -5.67 -29.38 -26.93
C VAL A 32 -5.71 -27.88 -27.19
N VAL A 33 -4.74 -27.35 -27.92
CA VAL A 33 -4.69 -25.94 -28.31
C VAL A 33 -5.12 -25.82 -29.77
N LEU A 34 -6.07 -24.92 -30.05
CA LEU A 34 -6.53 -24.57 -31.38
C LEU A 34 -6.08 -23.14 -31.69
N GLU A 35 -4.99 -23.00 -32.45
CA GLU A 35 -4.43 -21.72 -32.88
C GLU A 35 -4.86 -21.36 -34.30
N ALA A 36 -5.31 -20.14 -34.50
CA ALA A 36 -5.83 -19.67 -35.78
C ALA A 36 -4.76 -19.45 -36.84
N TYR A 37 -3.57 -18.97 -36.46
CA TYR A 37 -2.45 -18.74 -37.36
C TYR A 37 -1.77 -20.06 -37.78
N PRO A 38 -1.12 -20.11 -38.95
CA PRO A 38 -0.39 -21.28 -39.41
C PRO A 38 0.91 -21.54 -38.63
N GLU A 39 1.54 -20.48 -38.13
CA GLU A 39 2.76 -20.52 -37.31
C GLU A 39 2.41 -20.20 -35.86
N ILE A 40 3.07 -20.87 -34.90
CA ILE A 40 2.77 -20.71 -33.46
C ILE A 40 3.31 -19.39 -32.89
N ALA A 41 4.47 -18.94 -33.36
CA ALA A 41 5.14 -17.72 -32.92
C ALA A 41 5.40 -16.78 -34.10
N PRO A 42 4.34 -16.31 -34.80
CA PRO A 42 4.51 -15.47 -35.96
C PRO A 42 5.15 -14.14 -35.55
N GLN A 43 5.89 -13.49 -36.45
CA GLN A 43 6.41 -12.13 -36.24
C GLN A 43 5.29 -11.09 -36.39
N VAL A 44 4.25 -11.22 -35.57
CA VAL A 44 3.04 -10.40 -35.61
C VAL A 44 2.72 -9.94 -34.19
N GLY A 45 2.51 -8.64 -34.04
CA GLY A 45 2.16 -8.01 -32.76
C GLY A 45 3.30 -7.19 -32.12
N ALA A 46 2.94 -6.45 -31.07
CA ALA A 46 3.85 -5.54 -30.39
C ALA A 46 4.82 -6.24 -29.43
N SER A 47 5.69 -5.46 -28.79
CA SER A 47 6.49 -5.88 -27.65
C SER A 47 5.64 -6.22 -26.42
N ILE A 48 6.21 -6.96 -25.48
CA ILE A 48 5.65 -7.21 -24.16
C ILE A 48 6.71 -6.99 -23.08
N ALA A 49 6.33 -6.30 -22.01
CA ALA A 49 7.11 -6.29 -20.78
C ALA A 49 6.76 -7.53 -19.94
N VAL A 50 7.75 -8.37 -19.65
CA VAL A 50 7.62 -9.40 -18.62
C VAL A 50 8.10 -8.79 -17.31
N LEU A 51 7.17 -8.75 -16.36
CA LEU A 51 7.30 -8.08 -15.07
C LEU A 51 7.52 -9.13 -13.97
N PRO A 52 7.92 -8.74 -12.74
CA PRO A 52 8.18 -9.68 -11.66
C PRO A 52 7.04 -10.66 -11.36
N ASN A 53 5.78 -10.23 -11.50
CA ASN A 53 4.63 -11.12 -11.34
C ASN A 53 4.50 -12.17 -12.45
N GLY A 54 4.86 -11.86 -13.70
CA GLY A 54 4.89 -12.86 -14.76
C GLY A 54 6.11 -13.76 -14.69
N PHE A 55 7.29 -13.22 -14.39
CA PHE A 55 8.49 -14.04 -14.20
C PHE A 55 8.33 -15.06 -13.09
N ARG A 56 7.65 -14.70 -11.99
CA ARG A 56 7.28 -15.66 -10.94
C ARG A 56 6.52 -16.88 -11.48
N ILE A 57 5.56 -16.66 -12.39
CA ILE A 57 4.78 -17.73 -13.01
C ILE A 57 5.63 -18.52 -14.00
N LEU A 58 6.41 -17.82 -14.84
CA LEU A 58 7.31 -18.45 -15.81
C LEU A 58 8.40 -19.29 -15.14
N ASP A 59 8.89 -18.89 -13.97
CA ASP A 59 9.87 -19.64 -13.19
C ASP A 59 9.27 -20.96 -12.66
N GLN A 60 8.02 -20.93 -12.17
CA GLN A 60 7.31 -22.18 -11.82
C GLN A 60 7.10 -23.12 -13.02
N LEU A 61 6.97 -22.56 -14.23
CA LEU A 61 6.85 -23.33 -15.46
C LEU A 61 8.22 -23.77 -16.02
N GLY A 62 9.33 -23.33 -15.43
CA GLY A 62 10.70 -23.65 -15.89
C GLY A 62 11.18 -22.81 -17.08
N CYS A 63 10.45 -21.76 -17.43
CA CYS A 63 10.76 -20.89 -18.57
C CYS A 63 11.73 -19.75 -18.23
N TYR A 64 11.98 -19.47 -16.95
CA TYR A 64 12.69 -18.26 -16.52
C TYR A 64 14.12 -18.15 -17.08
N GLU A 65 14.94 -19.19 -16.94
CA GLU A 65 16.34 -19.15 -17.40
C GLU A 65 16.42 -19.01 -18.93
N ASP A 66 15.60 -19.75 -19.67
CA ASP A 66 15.49 -19.62 -21.14
C ASP A 66 15.05 -18.21 -21.58
N MET A 67 14.26 -17.51 -20.76
CA MET A 67 13.89 -16.11 -21.04
C MET A 67 15.06 -15.15 -20.82
N LEU A 68 15.91 -15.40 -19.81
CA LEU A 68 17.11 -14.61 -19.57
C LEU A 68 18.14 -14.80 -20.70
N GLU A 69 18.29 -16.02 -21.22
CA GLU A 69 19.18 -16.31 -22.36
C GLU A 69 18.81 -15.56 -23.65
N LYS A 70 17.57 -15.08 -23.76
CA LYS A 70 17.10 -14.31 -24.92
C LYS A 70 17.53 -12.84 -24.89
N VAL A 71 18.12 -12.35 -23.79
CA VAL A 71 18.47 -10.93 -23.63
C VAL A 71 19.90 -10.72 -23.15
N ASN A 72 20.50 -9.60 -23.56
CA ASN A 72 21.84 -9.22 -23.14
C ASN A 72 21.84 -8.39 -21.85
N CYS A 73 20.74 -7.69 -21.56
CA CYS A 73 20.59 -6.84 -20.39
C CYS A 73 19.11 -6.71 -20.00
N THR A 74 18.87 -6.32 -18.75
CA THR A 74 17.55 -5.97 -18.22
C THR A 74 17.38 -4.45 -18.18
N ILE A 75 16.17 -3.98 -17.86
CA ILE A 75 15.93 -2.55 -17.67
C ILE A 75 16.46 -2.12 -16.29
N ASP A 76 17.54 -1.34 -16.28
CA ASP A 76 18.14 -0.81 -15.04
C ASP A 76 17.84 0.68 -14.81
N ASN A 77 17.35 1.37 -15.84
CA ASN A 77 17.04 2.79 -15.79
C ASN A 77 15.58 3.06 -16.15
N PHE A 78 14.79 3.58 -15.19
CA PHE A 78 13.42 4.03 -15.44
C PHE A 78 13.31 5.54 -15.29
N ILE A 79 12.92 6.21 -16.36
CA ILE A 79 12.96 7.67 -16.46
C ILE A 79 11.60 8.18 -16.91
N ILE A 80 10.97 9.00 -16.08
CA ILE A 80 9.79 9.77 -16.44
C ILE A 80 10.26 11.15 -16.92
N ARG A 81 9.78 11.56 -18.09
CA ARG A 81 10.14 12.80 -18.77
C ARG A 81 8.94 13.72 -18.97
N ASN A 82 9.23 15.00 -19.04
CA ASN A 82 8.27 16.04 -19.38
C ASN A 82 8.07 16.11 -20.91
N SER A 83 7.14 16.94 -21.37
CA SER A 83 6.78 17.06 -22.79
C SER A 83 7.90 17.61 -23.69
N ASP A 84 8.91 18.26 -23.09
CA ASP A 84 10.12 18.75 -23.77
C ASP A 84 11.29 17.74 -23.73
N GLY A 85 11.07 16.54 -23.21
CA GLY A 85 12.09 15.50 -23.08
C GLY A 85 12.96 15.62 -21.82
N SER A 86 12.84 16.69 -21.03
CA SER A 86 13.59 16.86 -19.77
C SER A 86 13.20 15.81 -18.72
N VAL A 87 14.15 15.45 -17.86
CA VAL A 87 13.93 14.43 -16.81
C VAL A 87 13.09 15.00 -15.67
N LEU A 88 11.94 14.37 -15.37
CA LEU A 88 11.15 14.64 -14.17
C LEU A 88 11.61 13.78 -12.99
N THR A 89 11.74 12.47 -13.22
CA THR A 89 12.19 11.51 -12.22
C THR A 89 13.04 10.43 -12.86
N HIS A 90 14.11 10.02 -12.16
CA HIS A 90 14.98 8.92 -12.57
C HIS A 90 15.12 7.92 -11.43
N VAL A 91 14.63 6.70 -11.65
CA VAL A 91 14.91 5.53 -10.83
C VAL A 91 16.11 4.80 -11.45
N LYS A 92 17.25 4.89 -10.78
CA LYS A 92 18.49 4.18 -11.13
C LYS A 92 18.51 2.81 -10.46
N HIS A 93 19.30 1.88 -10.98
CA HIS A 93 19.46 0.55 -10.42
C HIS A 93 18.13 -0.21 -10.26
N LEU A 94 17.22 0.00 -11.22
CA LEU A 94 15.87 -0.56 -11.18
C LEU A 94 15.92 -2.09 -11.14
N ASP A 95 16.84 -2.72 -11.86
CA ASP A 95 16.99 -4.17 -11.89
C ASP A 95 17.26 -4.71 -10.48
N HIS A 96 18.28 -4.14 -9.83
CA HIS A 96 18.63 -4.46 -8.45
C HIS A 96 17.45 -4.23 -7.50
N HIS A 97 16.71 -3.13 -7.65
CA HIS A 97 15.52 -2.85 -6.84
C HIS A 97 14.40 -3.89 -7.02
N LEU A 98 14.10 -4.27 -8.25
CA LEU A 98 13.03 -5.23 -8.55
C LEU A 98 13.41 -6.64 -8.08
N ILE A 99 14.66 -7.06 -8.32
CA ILE A 99 15.17 -8.34 -7.82
C ILE A 99 15.16 -8.36 -6.29
N GLN A 100 15.64 -7.31 -5.64
CA GLN A 100 15.62 -7.26 -4.18
C GLN A 100 14.21 -7.27 -3.59
N ARG A 101 13.25 -6.56 -4.20
CA ARG A 101 11.87 -6.50 -3.72
C ARG A 101 11.10 -7.78 -4.01
N HIS A 102 11.22 -8.32 -5.22
CA HIS A 102 10.29 -9.32 -5.76
C HIS A 102 10.97 -10.61 -6.21
N GLY A 103 12.30 -10.65 -6.29
CA GLY A 103 13.10 -11.80 -6.73
C GLY A 103 13.32 -11.88 -8.24
N TYR A 104 12.75 -10.94 -9.01
CA TYR A 104 12.75 -10.98 -10.48
C TYR A 104 12.91 -9.57 -11.09
N PRO A 105 13.49 -9.47 -12.30
CA PRO A 105 13.69 -8.21 -12.99
C PRO A 105 12.45 -7.77 -13.81
N MET A 106 12.62 -6.70 -14.57
CA MET A 106 11.70 -6.28 -15.65
C MET A 106 12.45 -6.32 -16.97
N ILE A 107 11.85 -6.94 -18.00
CA ILE A 107 12.47 -7.10 -19.31
C ILE A 107 11.42 -6.92 -20.40
N PHE A 108 11.74 -6.17 -21.46
CA PHE A 108 10.92 -6.10 -22.65
C PHE A 108 11.37 -7.14 -23.68
N PHE A 109 10.40 -7.82 -24.30
CA PHE A 109 10.61 -8.81 -25.35
C PHE A 109 9.77 -8.49 -26.57
N GLU A 110 10.21 -8.97 -27.74
CA GLU A 110 9.26 -9.24 -28.81
C GLU A 110 8.31 -10.35 -28.33
N ARG A 111 6.99 -10.17 -28.51
CA ARG A 111 5.99 -11.14 -28.05
C ARG A 111 6.27 -12.57 -28.54
N ARG A 112 6.78 -12.73 -29.77
CA ARG A 112 7.15 -14.04 -30.32
C ARG A 112 8.19 -14.79 -29.46
N MET A 113 9.14 -14.09 -28.84
CA MET A 113 10.19 -14.73 -28.04
C MET A 113 9.60 -15.42 -26.81
N VAL A 114 8.62 -14.78 -26.15
CA VAL A 114 7.91 -15.36 -25.01
C VAL A 114 7.12 -16.60 -25.45
N ILE A 115 6.45 -16.52 -26.60
CA ILE A 115 5.69 -17.62 -27.19
C ILE A 115 6.61 -18.79 -27.57
N GLU A 116 7.76 -18.52 -28.17
CA GLU A 116 8.78 -19.54 -28.50
C GLU A 116 9.24 -20.29 -27.27
N VAL A 117 9.54 -19.59 -26.16
CA VAL A 117 9.99 -20.24 -24.91
C VAL A 117 8.85 -21.06 -24.31
N LEU A 118 7.64 -20.49 -24.18
CA LEU A 118 6.48 -21.25 -23.71
C LEU A 118 6.21 -22.49 -24.55
N TYR A 119 6.24 -22.34 -25.88
CA TYR A 119 6.07 -23.45 -26.80
C TYR A 119 7.18 -24.46 -26.61
N LYS A 120 8.46 -24.07 -26.55
CA LYS A 120 9.64 -24.95 -26.35
C LYS A 120 9.44 -25.91 -25.17
N HIS A 121 8.90 -25.41 -24.05
CA HIS A 121 8.70 -26.20 -22.82
C HIS A 121 7.51 -27.15 -22.84
N ILE A 122 6.55 -27.01 -23.77
CA ILE A 122 5.45 -27.98 -23.94
C ILE A 122 6.01 -29.27 -24.54
N THR A 123 5.83 -30.43 -23.90
CA THR A 123 6.34 -31.70 -24.43
C THR A 123 5.43 -32.31 -25.50
N GLN A 124 4.11 -32.19 -25.31
CA GLN A 124 3.08 -32.73 -26.20
C GLN A 124 2.75 -31.76 -27.36
N LYS A 125 3.71 -31.54 -28.26
CA LYS A 125 3.58 -30.59 -29.39
C LYS A 125 2.42 -30.93 -30.32
N GLU A 126 2.12 -32.22 -30.47
CA GLU A 126 1.04 -32.75 -31.30
C GLU A 126 -0.35 -32.28 -30.84
N LYS A 127 -0.46 -31.77 -29.60
CA LYS A 127 -1.69 -31.19 -29.05
C LYS A 127 -1.83 -29.70 -29.33
N VAL A 128 -0.85 -29.08 -29.98
CA VAL A 128 -0.89 -27.67 -30.39
C VAL A 128 -1.16 -27.59 -31.89
N LEU A 129 -2.44 -27.41 -32.24
CA LEU A 129 -2.92 -27.47 -33.62
C LEU A 129 -3.04 -26.06 -34.20
N THR A 130 -2.17 -25.73 -35.15
CA THR A 130 -2.20 -24.46 -35.90
C THR A 130 -3.18 -24.53 -37.07
N SER A 131 -3.50 -23.38 -37.67
CA SER A 131 -4.52 -23.27 -38.74
C SER A 131 -5.90 -23.80 -38.34
N ARG A 132 -6.25 -23.69 -37.06
CA ARG A 132 -7.53 -24.11 -36.44
C ARG A 132 -8.27 -22.90 -35.88
N ARG A 133 -8.69 -21.99 -36.76
CA ARG A 133 -9.53 -20.84 -36.38
C ARG A 133 -10.90 -21.36 -35.93
N VAL A 134 -11.25 -21.13 -34.66
CA VAL A 134 -12.56 -21.48 -34.11
C VAL A 134 -13.61 -20.43 -34.53
N THR A 135 -14.76 -20.91 -34.98
CA THR A 135 -15.88 -20.07 -35.43
C THR A 135 -17.14 -20.26 -34.59
N GLU A 136 -17.30 -21.39 -33.92
CA GLU A 136 -18.50 -21.72 -33.14
C GLU A 136 -18.14 -22.65 -31.97
N VAL A 137 -18.84 -22.48 -30.86
CA VAL A 137 -18.77 -23.33 -29.67
C VAL A 137 -20.18 -23.68 -29.21
N GLU A 138 -20.47 -24.97 -29.11
CA GLU A 138 -21.75 -25.50 -28.63
C GLU A 138 -21.55 -26.16 -27.26
N GLU A 139 -22.19 -25.64 -26.20
CA GLU A 139 -22.20 -26.23 -24.86
C GLU A 139 -23.28 -27.32 -24.77
N ARG A 140 -22.88 -28.53 -24.37
CA ARG A 140 -23.77 -29.70 -24.20
C ARG A 140 -23.77 -30.18 -22.75
N ALA A 141 -24.65 -31.13 -22.43
CA ALA A 141 -24.74 -31.68 -21.08
C ALA A 141 -23.47 -32.43 -20.66
N ASP A 142 -22.87 -33.17 -21.60
CA ASP A 142 -21.72 -34.06 -21.43
C ASP A 142 -20.37 -33.41 -21.82
N GLY A 143 -20.36 -32.27 -22.51
CA GLY A 143 -19.13 -31.61 -22.92
C GLY A 143 -19.36 -30.37 -23.78
N VAL A 144 -18.39 -30.05 -24.62
CA VAL A 144 -18.45 -28.96 -25.60
C VAL A 144 -18.07 -29.48 -26.99
N THR A 145 -18.70 -28.94 -28.02
CA THR A 145 -18.31 -29.15 -29.43
C THR A 145 -17.81 -27.85 -30.02
N ILE A 146 -16.63 -27.88 -30.63
CA ILE A 146 -15.95 -26.72 -31.18
C ILE A 146 -15.82 -26.90 -32.68
N THR A 147 -16.34 -25.95 -33.46
CA THR A 147 -16.25 -25.97 -34.93
C THR A 147 -15.19 -24.99 -35.39
N THR A 148 -14.30 -25.46 -36.27
CA THR A 148 -13.30 -24.60 -36.92
C THR A 148 -13.78 -24.08 -38.27
N GLN A 149 -13.11 -23.05 -38.79
CA GLN A 149 -13.41 -22.43 -40.09
C GLN A 149 -13.41 -23.44 -41.26
N ASN A 150 -12.65 -24.53 -41.15
CA ASN A 150 -12.59 -25.58 -42.17
C ASN A 150 -13.67 -26.68 -41.98
N GLY A 151 -14.59 -26.51 -41.03
CA GLY A 151 -15.66 -27.45 -40.71
C GLY A 151 -15.26 -28.62 -39.81
N GLU A 152 -13.98 -28.73 -39.42
CA GLU A 152 -13.53 -29.75 -38.46
C GLU A 152 -14.13 -29.50 -37.08
N LYS A 153 -14.56 -30.58 -36.42
CA LYS A 153 -15.18 -30.55 -35.10
C LYS A 153 -14.29 -31.22 -34.06
N PHE A 154 -14.13 -30.56 -32.91
CA PHE A 154 -13.43 -31.07 -31.75
C PHE A 154 -14.41 -31.21 -30.57
N THR A 155 -14.21 -32.24 -29.75
CA THR A 155 -14.95 -32.45 -28.50
C THR A 155 -14.02 -32.40 -27.29
N ALA A 156 -14.52 -31.83 -26.19
CA ALA A 156 -13.81 -31.71 -24.91
C ALA A 156 -14.82 -31.61 -23.77
N ASP A 157 -14.37 -31.74 -22.52
CA ASP A 157 -15.23 -31.50 -21.35
C ASP A 157 -15.52 -30.02 -21.14
N VAL A 158 -14.51 -29.19 -21.42
CA VAL A 158 -14.55 -27.74 -21.27
C VAL A 158 -13.75 -27.05 -22.37
N VAL A 159 -14.09 -25.79 -22.63
CA VAL A 159 -13.35 -24.89 -23.53
C VAL A 159 -12.94 -23.60 -22.83
N ILE A 160 -11.69 -23.21 -23.01
CA ILE A 160 -11.10 -22.00 -22.48
C ILE A 160 -10.71 -21.08 -23.63
N GLY A 161 -11.37 -19.94 -23.75
CA GLY A 161 -11.06 -18.89 -24.71
C GLY A 161 -9.88 -18.04 -24.26
N ALA A 162 -8.73 -18.22 -24.92
CA ALA A 162 -7.53 -17.38 -24.81
C ALA A 162 -7.26 -16.63 -26.13
N ASP A 163 -8.34 -16.33 -26.86
CA ASP A 163 -8.40 -15.82 -28.23
C ASP A 163 -8.46 -14.28 -28.33
N GLY A 164 -8.18 -13.60 -27.22
CA GLY A 164 -7.93 -12.15 -27.18
C GLY A 164 -9.17 -11.28 -27.36
N ILE A 165 -8.97 -10.01 -27.70
CA ILE A 165 -10.02 -8.98 -27.67
C ILE A 165 -11.20 -9.24 -28.63
N HIS A 166 -10.99 -10.03 -29.69
CA HIS A 166 -12.02 -10.41 -30.65
C HIS A 166 -12.60 -11.82 -30.38
N SER A 167 -12.50 -12.28 -29.13
CA SER A 167 -12.83 -13.64 -28.69
C SER A 167 -14.14 -14.16 -29.29
N THR A 168 -14.06 -15.31 -29.97
CA THR A 168 -15.22 -16.09 -30.41
C THR A 168 -15.86 -16.76 -29.20
N VAL A 169 -15.06 -17.34 -28.30
CA VAL A 169 -15.58 -18.03 -27.10
C VAL A 169 -16.36 -17.05 -26.21
N GLY A 170 -15.86 -15.83 -26.03
CA GLY A 170 -16.55 -14.78 -25.27
C GLY A 170 -17.88 -14.37 -25.88
N LYS A 171 -17.98 -14.31 -27.22
CA LYS A 171 -19.25 -14.05 -27.92
C LYS A 171 -20.26 -15.18 -27.70
N GLU A 172 -19.83 -16.43 -27.74
CA GLU A 172 -20.71 -17.58 -27.48
C GLU A 172 -21.17 -17.62 -26.01
N ILE A 173 -20.27 -17.36 -25.05
CA ILE A 173 -20.65 -17.20 -23.63
C ILE A 173 -21.71 -16.10 -23.46
N TRP A 174 -21.54 -14.96 -24.13
CA TRP A 174 -22.51 -13.87 -24.10
C TRP A 174 -23.87 -14.31 -24.64
N LYS A 175 -23.89 -14.97 -25.80
CA LYS A 175 -25.11 -15.50 -26.44
C LYS A 175 -25.85 -16.49 -25.52
N MET A 176 -25.15 -17.48 -24.97
CA MET A 176 -25.73 -18.47 -24.06
C MET A 176 -26.30 -17.86 -22.78
N ASN A 177 -25.67 -16.79 -22.26
CA ASN A 177 -26.17 -16.08 -21.10
C ASN A 177 -27.39 -15.21 -21.42
N LEU A 178 -27.44 -14.61 -22.61
CA LEU A 178 -28.60 -13.84 -23.08
C LEU A 178 -29.84 -14.73 -23.25
N GLU A 179 -29.66 -15.96 -23.72
CA GLU A 179 -30.74 -16.96 -23.81
C GLU A 179 -31.32 -17.31 -22.42
N LYS A 180 -30.48 -17.37 -21.38
CA LYS A 180 -30.90 -17.64 -19.99
C LYS A 180 -31.51 -16.40 -19.31
N ASN A 181 -31.03 -15.21 -19.65
CA ASN A 181 -31.51 -13.94 -19.11
C ASN A 181 -31.64 -12.90 -20.23
N PRO A 182 -32.82 -12.81 -20.88
CA PRO A 182 -33.05 -11.88 -21.99
C PRO A 182 -32.86 -10.40 -21.63
N ASN A 183 -32.87 -10.05 -20.34
CA ASN A 183 -32.65 -8.70 -19.84
C ASN A 183 -31.17 -8.38 -19.60
N ALA A 184 -30.25 -9.32 -19.87
CA ALA A 184 -28.82 -9.08 -19.76
C ALA A 184 -28.38 -7.97 -20.73
N LYS A 185 -27.77 -6.92 -20.19
CA LYS A 185 -27.21 -5.82 -21.00
C LYS A 185 -25.79 -6.16 -21.40
N LYS A 186 -25.49 -6.04 -22.69
CA LYS A 186 -24.12 -6.18 -23.19
C LYS A 186 -23.26 -5.08 -22.56
N ASP A 187 -22.07 -5.44 -22.11
CA ASP A 187 -21.11 -4.47 -21.59
C ASP A 187 -20.83 -3.42 -22.68
N ASP A 188 -21.10 -2.16 -22.36
CA ASP A 188 -20.78 -1.02 -23.22
C ASP A 188 -19.31 -0.66 -22.98
N LEU A 189 -18.46 -0.89 -24.00
CA LEU A 189 -17.01 -0.84 -23.88
C LEU A 189 -16.49 0.51 -24.41
N PRO A 190 -16.17 1.49 -23.54
CA PRO A 190 -15.71 2.80 -23.99
C PRO A 190 -14.28 2.71 -24.54
N VAL A 191 -14.01 3.54 -25.55
CA VAL A 191 -12.67 3.77 -26.11
C VAL A 191 -12.39 5.27 -26.09
N GLN A 192 -11.45 5.70 -25.25
CA GLN A 192 -10.99 7.10 -25.15
C GLN A 192 -9.59 7.31 -25.71
N TYR A 193 -8.83 6.22 -25.83
CA TYR A 193 -7.48 6.25 -26.35
C TYR A 193 -7.32 5.29 -27.51
N MET A 194 -6.50 5.71 -28.46
CA MET A 194 -5.82 4.79 -29.36
C MET A 194 -4.39 4.58 -28.87
N CYS A 195 -3.82 3.44 -29.26
CA CYS A 195 -2.42 3.15 -29.03
C CYS A 195 -1.77 2.73 -30.35
N LEU A 196 -0.77 3.49 -30.77
CA LEU A 196 0.13 3.13 -31.84
C LEU A 196 1.38 2.53 -31.22
N PHE A 197 1.54 1.21 -31.35
CA PHE A 197 2.75 0.52 -30.91
C PHE A 197 3.64 0.24 -32.11
N GLY A 198 4.95 0.24 -31.87
CA GLY A 198 5.91 -0.15 -32.88
C GLY A 198 7.21 -0.69 -32.32
N ILE A 199 7.95 -1.28 -33.24
CA ILE A 199 9.30 -1.79 -33.03
C ILE A 199 10.18 -1.07 -34.03
N SER A 200 11.24 -0.44 -33.56
CA SER A 200 12.25 0.19 -34.40
C SER A 200 13.60 -0.51 -34.25
N GLU A 201 14.44 -0.36 -35.26
CA GLU A 201 15.87 -0.57 -35.08
C GLU A 201 16.41 0.39 -34.00
N LYS A 202 17.58 0.08 -33.45
CA LYS A 202 18.29 0.92 -32.48
C LYS A 202 18.26 2.39 -32.89
N VAL A 203 17.74 3.21 -31.99
CA VAL A 203 17.66 4.66 -32.16
C VAL A 203 18.79 5.31 -31.36
N PRO A 204 19.75 6.00 -32.01
CA PRO A 204 20.79 6.73 -31.30
C PRO A 204 20.19 7.73 -30.30
N GLY A 205 20.69 7.75 -29.07
CA GLY A 205 20.16 8.57 -27.98
C GLY A 205 19.22 7.83 -27.02
N ILE A 206 18.89 6.56 -27.29
CA ILE A 206 18.23 5.64 -26.35
C ILE A 206 19.24 4.56 -25.94
N ALA A 207 19.51 4.44 -24.64
CA ALA A 207 20.44 3.47 -24.06
C ALA A 207 19.88 2.03 -24.11
N GLU A 208 20.71 1.01 -23.86
CA GLU A 208 20.33 -0.41 -23.97
C GLU A 208 19.57 -0.98 -22.77
N ASP A 209 19.48 -0.25 -21.65
CA ASP A 209 18.94 -0.70 -20.36
C ASP A 209 17.87 0.26 -19.81
N VAL A 210 17.15 0.97 -20.68
CA VAL A 210 16.30 2.10 -20.29
C VAL A 210 14.84 1.93 -20.71
N LEU A 211 13.94 2.35 -19.81
CA LEU A 211 12.54 2.61 -20.09
C LEU A 211 12.25 4.10 -19.86
N HIS A 212 11.94 4.81 -20.94
CA HIS A 212 11.44 6.17 -20.90
C HIS A 212 9.93 6.18 -20.91
N HIS A 213 9.31 6.88 -19.96
CA HIS A 213 7.93 7.35 -20.08
C HIS A 213 7.94 8.84 -20.33
N ILE A 214 7.14 9.28 -21.28
CA ILE A 214 6.99 10.67 -21.66
C ILE A 214 5.57 11.10 -21.36
N THR A 215 5.47 12.22 -20.66
CA THR A 215 4.20 12.84 -20.33
C THR A 215 3.94 14.02 -21.26
N ASN A 216 2.76 14.09 -21.86
CA ASN A 216 2.37 15.18 -22.76
C ASN A 216 0.89 15.53 -22.53
N GLU A 217 0.39 16.63 -23.11
CA GLU A 217 -1.00 17.04 -22.96
C GLU A 217 -1.87 16.34 -24.02
N GLY A 218 -2.87 15.56 -23.59
CA GLY A 218 -3.74 14.75 -24.46
C GLY A 218 -3.05 13.56 -25.12
N SER A 219 -1.80 13.28 -24.77
CA SER A 219 -1.04 12.13 -25.28
C SER A 219 0.05 11.72 -24.30
N SER A 220 0.52 10.50 -24.40
CA SER A 220 1.68 10.01 -23.66
C SER A 220 2.42 8.99 -24.52
N SER A 221 3.67 8.72 -24.20
CA SER A 221 4.41 7.65 -24.87
C SER A 221 5.36 6.94 -23.93
N PHE A 222 5.83 5.78 -24.35
CA PHE A 222 7.03 5.19 -23.78
C PHE A 222 7.95 4.72 -24.89
N ALA A 223 9.25 4.68 -24.58
CA ALA A 223 10.27 4.05 -25.41
C ALA A 223 11.17 3.22 -24.50
N ALA A 224 11.30 1.93 -24.82
CA ALA A 224 12.08 0.96 -24.06
C ALA A 224 13.14 0.33 -24.97
N SER A 225 14.31 0.05 -24.40
CA SER A 225 15.27 -0.84 -25.04
C SER A 225 14.79 -2.29 -24.97
N GLY A 226 15.23 -3.07 -25.96
CA GLY A 226 14.88 -4.46 -26.12
C GLY A 226 16.01 -5.31 -26.70
N PRO A 227 15.91 -6.64 -26.60
CA PRO A 227 16.87 -7.56 -27.21
C PRO A 227 17.00 -7.34 -28.71
N ASN A 228 18.14 -7.75 -29.27
CA ASN A 228 18.50 -7.62 -30.69
C ASN A 228 18.58 -6.16 -31.19
N ASP A 229 19.10 -5.25 -30.37
CA ASP A 229 19.25 -3.83 -30.72
C ASP A 229 17.91 -3.23 -31.21
N ARG A 230 16.83 -3.52 -30.47
CA ARG A 230 15.48 -3.03 -30.77
C ARG A 230 15.08 -1.93 -29.80
N THR A 231 14.32 -0.97 -30.32
CA THR A 231 13.62 0.03 -29.52
C THR A 231 12.13 -0.22 -29.65
N TYR A 232 11.49 -0.55 -28.54
CA TYR A 232 10.04 -0.74 -28.47
C TYR A 232 9.38 0.55 -28.00
N TRP A 233 8.26 0.91 -28.62
CA TRP A 233 7.59 2.15 -28.25
C TRP A 233 6.08 2.04 -28.42
N CYS A 234 5.38 2.83 -27.61
CA CYS A 234 3.95 3.06 -27.74
C CYS A 234 3.70 4.56 -27.68
N LEU A 235 2.84 5.04 -28.57
CA LEU A 235 2.24 6.37 -28.54
C LEU A 235 0.75 6.21 -28.23
N PHE A 236 0.31 6.80 -27.13
CA PHE A 236 -1.09 6.84 -26.73
C PHE A 236 -1.64 8.22 -27.02
N VAL A 237 -2.76 8.28 -27.75
CA VAL A 237 -3.38 9.54 -28.15
C VAL A 237 -4.83 9.53 -27.69
N ASN A 238 -5.23 10.56 -26.94
CA ASN A 238 -6.62 10.77 -26.60
C ASN A 238 -7.38 11.11 -27.88
N THR A 239 -8.47 10.39 -28.14
CA THR A 239 -9.29 10.58 -29.34
C THR A 239 -10.14 11.85 -29.30
N GLY A 240 -10.21 12.54 -28.16
CA GLY A 240 -11.02 13.74 -27.92
C GLY A 240 -12.51 13.46 -27.70
N THR A 241 -12.96 12.26 -28.08
CA THR A 241 -14.34 11.77 -27.94
C THR A 241 -14.30 10.32 -27.47
N THR A 242 -15.15 9.95 -26.52
CA THR A 242 -15.35 8.55 -26.12
C THR A 242 -16.19 7.83 -27.16
N TYR A 243 -15.61 6.81 -27.78
CA TYR A 243 -16.29 5.94 -28.74
C TYR A 243 -16.83 4.68 -28.08
N HIS A 244 -17.87 4.10 -28.69
CA HIS A 244 -18.54 2.89 -28.22
C HIS A 244 -18.83 1.96 -29.42
N GLY A 245 -18.64 0.66 -29.23
CA GLY A 245 -19.03 -0.34 -30.23
C GLY A 245 -18.34 -0.16 -31.59
N GLU A 246 -19.13 -0.06 -32.66
CA GLU A 246 -18.65 0.00 -34.06
C GLU A 246 -18.33 1.43 -34.53
N ASP A 247 -18.61 2.46 -33.72
CA ASP A 247 -18.39 3.88 -34.06
C ASP A 247 -16.90 4.29 -34.00
N LEU A 248 -15.99 3.34 -34.15
CA LEU A 248 -14.55 3.57 -34.01
C LEU A 248 -13.97 4.27 -35.25
N PRO A 249 -12.92 5.10 -35.07
CA PRO A 249 -12.10 5.58 -36.18
C PRO A 249 -11.59 4.40 -37.05
N PRO A 250 -11.34 4.63 -38.35
CA PRO A 250 -10.97 3.55 -39.28
C PRO A 250 -9.62 2.88 -38.95
N TYR A 251 -8.74 3.57 -38.20
CA TYR A 251 -7.39 3.10 -37.82
C TYR A 251 -6.58 2.50 -38.99
N ASP A 252 -6.82 2.98 -40.21
CA ASP A 252 -6.11 2.56 -41.41
C ASP A 252 -4.70 3.17 -41.49
N ASP A 253 -3.89 2.73 -42.45
CA ASP A 253 -2.51 3.18 -42.62
C ASP A 253 -2.39 4.70 -42.82
N ASN A 254 -3.40 5.33 -43.42
CA ASN A 254 -3.43 6.78 -43.63
C ASN A 254 -3.67 7.52 -42.31
N TYR A 255 -4.62 7.06 -41.50
CA TYR A 255 -4.88 7.58 -40.17
C TYR A 255 -3.65 7.42 -39.26
N ILE A 256 -3.02 6.25 -39.28
CA ILE A 256 -1.80 5.95 -38.54
C ILE A 256 -0.67 6.91 -38.95
N THR A 257 -0.42 7.06 -40.26
CA THR A 257 0.66 7.90 -40.77
C THR A 257 0.46 9.36 -40.40
N LYS A 258 -0.76 9.89 -40.57
CA LYS A 258 -1.09 11.27 -40.16
C LYS A 258 -0.92 11.50 -38.66
N THR A 259 -1.26 10.48 -37.84
CA THR A 259 -1.07 10.54 -36.39
C THR A 259 0.42 10.60 -36.05
N ALA A 260 1.23 9.75 -36.69
CA ALA A 260 2.68 9.74 -36.50
C ALA A 260 3.34 11.06 -36.96
N GLU A 261 2.89 11.64 -38.07
CA GLU A 261 3.35 12.95 -38.55
C GLU A 261 3.01 14.08 -37.58
N LYS A 262 1.77 14.11 -37.07
CA LYS A 262 1.32 15.10 -36.07
C LYS A 262 2.17 15.08 -34.80
N HIS A 263 2.56 13.88 -34.36
CA HIS A 263 3.36 13.68 -33.15
C HIS A 263 4.86 13.60 -33.44
N SER A 264 5.32 13.86 -34.66
CA SER A 264 6.72 13.65 -35.06
C SER A 264 7.73 14.46 -34.25
N ASP A 265 7.36 15.68 -33.84
CA ASP A 265 8.20 16.57 -33.03
C ASP A 265 8.09 16.32 -31.51
N ASP A 266 7.21 15.40 -31.07
CA ASP A 266 7.08 15.08 -29.65
C ASP A 266 8.40 14.50 -29.12
N ALA A 267 8.93 15.08 -28.05
CA ALA A 267 10.20 14.65 -27.48
C ALA A 267 10.09 13.28 -26.82
N ILE A 268 11.04 12.39 -27.11
CA ILE A 268 11.24 11.11 -26.41
C ILE A 268 12.37 11.25 -25.38
N THR A 269 13.41 11.96 -25.76
CA THR A 269 14.49 12.45 -24.89
C THR A 269 14.83 13.89 -25.27
N GLU A 270 15.81 14.50 -24.63
CA GLU A 270 16.31 15.84 -25.00
C GLU A 270 16.90 15.89 -26.43
N THR A 271 17.20 14.72 -27.03
CA THR A 271 17.89 14.62 -28.32
C THR A 271 17.18 13.74 -29.35
N VAL A 272 16.08 13.07 -28.96
CA VAL A 272 15.35 12.12 -29.80
C VAL A 272 13.87 12.50 -29.76
N ASN A 273 13.23 12.57 -30.93
CA ASN A 273 11.79 12.77 -31.04
C ASN A 273 11.08 11.51 -31.56
N PHE A 274 9.75 11.51 -31.53
CA PHE A 274 8.94 10.39 -32.01
C PHE A 274 9.14 10.14 -33.51
N GLY A 275 9.40 11.19 -34.31
CA GLY A 275 9.73 11.08 -35.72
C GLY A 275 10.98 10.22 -35.98
N ASP A 276 11.97 10.26 -35.10
CA ASP A 276 13.17 9.42 -35.20
C ASP A 276 12.86 7.94 -34.93
N LEU A 277 11.97 7.65 -33.97
CA LEU A 277 11.45 6.30 -33.75
C LEU A 277 10.70 5.81 -35.00
N TRP A 278 9.82 6.65 -35.56
CA TRP A 278 8.97 6.32 -36.69
C TRP A 278 9.74 6.05 -37.99
N LYS A 279 10.81 6.82 -38.25
CA LYS A 279 11.69 6.63 -39.42
C LYS A 279 12.42 5.29 -39.40
N ARG A 280 12.77 4.79 -38.21
CA ARG A 280 13.50 3.52 -37.99
C ARG A 280 12.57 2.34 -37.73
N ARG A 281 11.25 2.51 -37.88
CA ARG A 281 10.27 1.46 -37.57
C ARG A 281 10.45 0.26 -38.49
N ILE A 282 10.47 -0.91 -37.89
CA ILE A 282 10.38 -2.22 -38.55
C ILE A 282 8.91 -2.59 -38.72
N MET A 283 8.10 -2.32 -37.69
CA MET A 283 6.66 -2.55 -37.73
C MET A 283 5.91 -1.57 -36.82
N SER A 284 4.65 -1.34 -37.14
CA SER A 284 3.73 -0.57 -36.31
C SER A 284 2.32 -1.12 -36.46
N VAL A 285 1.56 -1.13 -35.36
CA VAL A 285 0.14 -1.49 -35.36
C VAL A 285 -0.60 -0.48 -34.51
N CYS A 286 -1.80 -0.10 -34.93
CA CYS A 286 -2.70 0.74 -34.14
C CYS A 286 -3.84 -0.11 -33.58
N THR A 287 -4.17 0.09 -32.31
CA THR A 287 -5.39 -0.47 -31.72
C THR A 287 -6.20 0.62 -31.02
N PRO A 288 -7.54 0.54 -31.05
CA PRO A 288 -8.35 1.12 -29.99
C PRO A 288 -8.01 0.48 -28.64
N VAL A 289 -7.85 1.30 -27.61
CA VAL A 289 -7.61 0.85 -26.24
C VAL A 289 -8.96 0.70 -25.54
N HIS A 290 -9.53 -0.49 -25.65
CA HIS A 290 -10.71 -0.86 -24.87
C HIS A 290 -10.25 -1.16 -23.43
N GLU A 291 -10.78 -0.45 -22.44
CA GLU A 291 -10.38 -0.63 -21.04
C GLU A 291 -11.57 -1.21 -20.26
N TYR A 292 -11.52 -2.50 -19.94
CA TYR A 292 -12.66 -3.16 -19.31
C TYR A 292 -12.30 -4.44 -18.55
N VAL A 293 -13.24 -4.86 -17.71
CA VAL A 293 -13.31 -6.20 -17.13
C VAL A 293 -14.75 -6.69 -17.28
N LEU A 294 -14.97 -7.78 -18.00
CA LEU A 294 -16.30 -8.28 -18.28
C LEU A 294 -17.06 -8.69 -17.01
N GLY A 295 -18.39 -8.52 -17.06
CA GLY A 295 -19.30 -8.93 -15.99
C GLY A 295 -19.24 -10.43 -15.68
N THR A 296 -19.24 -11.27 -16.72
CA THR A 296 -19.33 -12.72 -16.64
C THR A 296 -18.24 -13.36 -17.51
N TRP A 297 -17.49 -14.30 -16.95
CA TRP A 297 -16.30 -14.89 -17.60
C TRP A 297 -16.56 -16.30 -18.11
N HIS A 298 -17.67 -16.92 -17.70
CA HIS A 298 -17.90 -18.35 -17.92
C HIS A 298 -19.38 -18.71 -18.04
N THR A 299 -19.63 -19.93 -18.51
CA THR A 299 -20.87 -20.70 -18.38
C THR A 299 -20.59 -21.96 -17.56
N LYS A 300 -21.25 -23.08 -17.85
CA LYS A 300 -21.01 -24.35 -17.15
C LYS A 300 -19.70 -25.01 -17.59
N ARG A 301 -19.38 -24.92 -18.89
CA ARG A 301 -18.25 -25.61 -19.52
C ARG A 301 -17.38 -24.70 -20.41
N CYS A 302 -17.73 -23.43 -20.55
CA CYS A 302 -16.95 -22.44 -21.29
C CYS A 302 -16.41 -21.37 -20.34
N MET A 303 -15.16 -20.94 -20.50
CA MET A 303 -14.58 -19.80 -19.78
C MET A 303 -13.63 -18.99 -20.66
N VAL A 304 -13.49 -17.68 -20.45
CA VAL A 304 -12.50 -16.82 -21.12
C VAL A 304 -11.41 -16.31 -20.17
N VAL A 305 -10.20 -16.11 -20.70
CA VAL A 305 -9.02 -15.64 -19.95
C VAL A 305 -8.20 -14.61 -20.74
N GLY A 306 -7.40 -13.82 -20.03
CA GLY A 306 -6.55 -12.79 -20.63
C GLY A 306 -7.35 -11.65 -21.27
N ASP A 307 -6.86 -11.13 -22.39
CA ASP A 307 -7.46 -10.02 -23.14
C ASP A 307 -8.92 -10.30 -23.60
N ALA A 308 -9.35 -11.56 -23.62
CA ALA A 308 -10.74 -11.92 -23.92
C ALA A 308 -11.74 -11.47 -22.83
N VAL A 309 -11.25 -11.20 -21.61
CA VAL A 309 -12.11 -10.92 -20.45
C VAL A 309 -11.73 -9.68 -19.67
N HIS A 310 -10.46 -9.29 -19.69
CA HIS A 310 -9.99 -8.04 -19.10
C HIS A 310 -8.97 -7.40 -20.03
N LYS A 311 -9.25 -6.16 -20.46
CA LYS A 311 -8.36 -5.41 -21.34
C LYS A 311 -7.85 -4.17 -20.62
N PHE A 312 -6.52 -4.05 -20.64
CA PHE A 312 -5.76 -3.04 -19.92
C PHE A 312 -5.32 -1.93 -20.87
N ASN A 313 -5.13 -0.74 -20.32
CA ASN A 313 -4.20 0.20 -20.93
C ASN A 313 -2.78 -0.40 -20.96
N PRO A 314 -2.13 -0.47 -22.14
CA PRO A 314 -0.77 -1.00 -22.23
C PRO A 314 0.30 -0.21 -21.45
N ILE A 315 0.01 1.01 -21.00
CA ILE A 315 0.98 1.95 -20.39
C ILE A 315 1.80 1.37 -19.23
N ILE A 316 1.28 0.40 -18.47
CA ILE A 316 2.01 -0.23 -17.35
C ILE A 316 2.33 -1.72 -17.58
N GLY A 317 2.08 -2.24 -18.77
CA GLY A 317 2.52 -3.60 -19.17
C GLY A 317 1.85 -4.77 -18.45
N LEU A 318 0.74 -4.56 -17.72
CA LEU A 318 0.14 -5.60 -16.87
C LEU A 318 -0.74 -6.63 -17.59
N GLY A 319 -1.23 -6.35 -18.81
CA GLY A 319 -2.23 -7.18 -19.49
C GLY A 319 -1.82 -8.66 -19.64
N GLY A 320 -0.67 -8.92 -20.26
CA GLY A 320 -0.17 -10.28 -20.44
C GLY A 320 0.11 -11.00 -19.11
N MET A 321 0.65 -10.28 -18.12
CA MET A 321 0.94 -10.82 -16.79
C MET A 321 -0.36 -11.19 -16.05
N SER A 322 -1.40 -10.34 -16.14
CA SER A 322 -2.73 -10.62 -15.60
C SER A 322 -3.37 -11.85 -16.24
N GLY A 323 -3.14 -12.05 -17.55
CA GLY A 323 -3.52 -13.26 -18.27
C GLY A 323 -2.88 -14.51 -17.68
N MET A 324 -1.55 -14.49 -17.48
CA MET A 324 -0.81 -15.58 -16.83
C MET A 324 -1.33 -15.87 -15.40
N GLU A 325 -1.58 -14.82 -14.61
CA GLU A 325 -2.16 -14.96 -13.25
C GLU A 325 -3.55 -15.62 -13.28
N THR A 326 -4.38 -15.30 -14.29
CA THR A 326 -5.68 -15.98 -14.48
C THR A 326 -5.50 -17.45 -14.86
N CYS A 327 -4.52 -17.78 -15.71
CA CYS A 327 -4.20 -19.18 -16.03
C CYS A 327 -3.77 -19.96 -14.78
N ALA A 328 -2.94 -19.36 -13.90
CA ALA A 328 -2.55 -19.98 -12.64
C ALA A 328 -3.75 -20.26 -11.73
N ALA A 329 -4.62 -19.27 -11.54
CA ALA A 329 -5.85 -19.44 -10.77
C ALA A 329 -6.77 -20.54 -11.34
N LEU A 330 -6.93 -20.57 -12.67
CA LEU A 330 -7.74 -21.58 -13.34
C LEU A 330 -7.17 -22.99 -13.16
N THR A 331 -5.86 -23.17 -13.38
CA THR A 331 -5.19 -24.46 -13.19
C THR A 331 -5.32 -24.95 -11.74
N ASN A 332 -5.19 -24.07 -10.74
CA ASN A 332 -5.36 -24.45 -9.33
C ASN A 332 -6.78 -24.97 -9.05
N ASN A 333 -7.81 -24.26 -9.53
CA ASN A 333 -9.21 -24.67 -9.34
C ASN A 333 -9.55 -25.97 -10.09
N LEU A 334 -9.08 -26.13 -11.33
CA LEU A 334 -9.26 -27.36 -12.09
C LEU A 334 -8.55 -28.55 -11.42
N THR A 335 -7.34 -28.35 -10.89
CA THR A 335 -6.62 -29.43 -10.23
C THR A 335 -7.32 -29.87 -8.93
N THR A 336 -7.87 -28.92 -8.17
CA THR A 336 -8.68 -29.20 -6.96
C THR A 336 -9.97 -29.93 -7.32
N LEU A 337 -10.64 -29.53 -8.40
CA LEU A 337 -11.83 -30.20 -8.92
C LEU A 337 -11.51 -31.67 -9.27
N LEU A 338 -10.48 -31.90 -10.09
CA LEU A 338 -10.13 -33.23 -10.58
C LEU A 338 -9.69 -34.19 -9.46
N GLU A 339 -9.07 -33.66 -8.40
CA GLU A 339 -8.77 -34.47 -7.22
C GLU A 339 -9.99 -34.84 -6.41
N SER A 340 -10.94 -33.90 -6.26
CA SER A 340 -12.20 -34.14 -5.54
C SER A 340 -13.06 -35.22 -6.20
N TYR A 341 -12.90 -35.42 -7.51
CA TYR A 341 -13.63 -36.40 -8.33
C TYR A 341 -12.74 -37.52 -8.88
N LYS A 342 -11.57 -37.76 -8.27
CA LYS A 342 -10.59 -38.74 -8.78
C LYS A 342 -11.13 -40.16 -8.92
N THR A 343 -12.10 -40.55 -8.08
CA THR A 343 -12.73 -41.89 -8.09
C THR A 343 -14.10 -41.90 -8.76
N SER A 344 -14.56 -40.77 -9.29
CA SER A 344 -15.86 -40.64 -9.95
C SER A 344 -15.73 -40.92 -11.43
N SER A 345 -16.75 -41.54 -12.03
CA SER A 345 -16.82 -41.76 -13.47
C SER A 345 -17.16 -40.49 -14.26
N GLU A 346 -17.82 -39.52 -13.61
CA GLU A 346 -18.24 -38.26 -14.23
C GLU A 346 -18.08 -37.09 -13.26
N ILE A 347 -17.81 -35.91 -13.82
CA ILE A 347 -17.78 -34.65 -13.07
C ILE A 347 -19.05 -33.86 -13.39
N PRO A 348 -19.88 -33.52 -12.40
CA PRO A 348 -21.08 -32.73 -12.62
C PRO A 348 -20.75 -31.36 -13.22
N ALA A 349 -21.56 -30.91 -14.19
CA ALA A 349 -21.39 -29.59 -14.80
C ALA A 349 -21.44 -28.44 -13.77
N SER A 350 -22.19 -28.59 -12.67
CA SER A 350 -22.23 -27.62 -11.57
C SER A 350 -20.91 -27.54 -10.79
N ALA A 351 -20.15 -28.63 -10.69
CA ALA A 351 -18.84 -28.64 -10.05
C ALA A 351 -17.79 -27.96 -10.94
N ILE A 352 -17.87 -28.14 -12.26
CA ILE A 352 -17.06 -27.41 -13.24
C ILE A 352 -17.37 -25.91 -13.17
N GLU A 353 -18.66 -25.55 -13.20
CA GLU A 353 -19.12 -24.17 -13.07
C GLU A 353 -18.63 -23.51 -11.77
N ALA A 354 -18.65 -24.24 -10.65
CA ALA A 354 -18.12 -23.76 -9.38
C ALA A 354 -16.60 -23.49 -9.43
N ALA A 355 -15.82 -24.31 -10.14
CA ALA A 355 -14.39 -24.08 -10.33
C ALA A 355 -14.10 -22.83 -11.18
N PHE A 356 -14.92 -22.57 -12.21
CA PHE A 356 -14.84 -21.34 -13.00
C PHE A 356 -15.29 -20.10 -12.20
N ALA A 357 -16.36 -20.23 -11.42
CA ALA A 357 -16.85 -19.17 -10.54
C ALA A 357 -15.79 -18.80 -9.49
N ALA A 358 -15.14 -19.78 -8.85
CA ALA A 358 -14.04 -19.55 -7.92
C ALA A 358 -12.85 -18.84 -8.58
N THR A 359 -12.55 -19.16 -9.84
CA THR A 359 -11.51 -18.47 -10.62
C THR A 359 -11.89 -17.01 -10.88
N GLN A 360 -13.14 -16.74 -11.28
CA GLN A 360 -13.63 -15.38 -11.49
C GLN A 360 -13.66 -14.57 -10.19
N GLU A 361 -14.17 -15.13 -9.09
CA GLU A 361 -14.26 -14.45 -7.79
C GLU A 361 -12.89 -14.04 -7.26
N LEU A 362 -11.86 -14.87 -7.49
CA LEU A 362 -10.49 -14.55 -7.11
C LEU A 362 -9.88 -13.47 -8.02
N ARG A 363 -10.07 -13.57 -9.34
CA ARG A 363 -9.34 -12.76 -10.33
C ARG A 363 -10.02 -11.44 -10.66
N LYS A 364 -11.34 -11.38 -10.71
CA LYS A 364 -12.10 -10.19 -11.17
C LYS A 364 -11.81 -8.95 -10.32
N PRO A 365 -11.86 -8.97 -8.98
CA PRO A 365 -11.57 -7.78 -8.18
C PRO A 365 -10.16 -7.24 -8.42
N ARG A 366 -9.17 -8.14 -8.53
CA ARG A 366 -7.78 -7.75 -8.82
C ARG A 366 -7.63 -7.19 -10.22
N ALA A 367 -8.19 -7.85 -11.23
CA ALA A 367 -8.14 -7.36 -12.61
C ALA A 367 -8.77 -5.96 -12.73
N SER A 368 -9.92 -5.72 -12.08
CA SER A 368 -10.58 -4.41 -12.07
C SER A 368 -9.71 -3.32 -11.47
N VAL A 369 -9.07 -3.58 -10.32
CA VAL A 369 -8.14 -2.61 -9.70
C VAL A 369 -6.95 -2.32 -10.62
N LEU A 370 -6.36 -3.34 -11.23
CA LEU A 370 -5.20 -3.13 -12.09
C LEU A 370 -5.54 -2.45 -13.43
N VAL A 371 -6.73 -2.69 -13.99
CA VAL A 371 -7.25 -1.95 -15.16
C VAL A 371 -7.46 -0.48 -14.81
N ASP A 372 -8.12 -0.19 -13.68
CA ASP A 372 -8.31 1.20 -13.21
C ASP A 372 -6.96 1.90 -12.98
N VAL A 373 -5.99 1.27 -12.30
CA VAL A 373 -4.64 1.83 -12.10
C VAL A 373 -3.94 2.12 -13.44
N SER A 374 -4.11 1.25 -14.44
CA SER A 374 -3.56 1.48 -15.79
C SER A 374 -4.17 2.72 -16.45
N GLN A 375 -5.50 2.86 -16.36
CA GLN A 375 -6.25 3.99 -16.90
C GLN A 375 -5.89 5.30 -16.19
N GLN A 376 -5.89 5.32 -14.85
CA GLN A 376 -5.51 6.51 -14.07
C GLN A 376 -4.05 6.93 -14.34
N THR A 377 -3.15 5.97 -14.54
CA THR A 377 -1.77 6.25 -14.93
C THR A 377 -1.70 6.90 -16.30
N GLN A 378 -2.49 6.40 -17.26
CA GLN A 378 -2.58 7.00 -18.58
C GLN A 378 -3.10 8.44 -18.52
N TYR A 379 -4.20 8.69 -17.81
CA TYR A 379 -4.78 10.03 -17.68
C TYR A 379 -3.80 11.01 -17.02
N ARG A 380 -3.02 10.55 -16.04
CA ARG A 380 -1.97 11.35 -15.41
C ARG A 380 -0.87 11.69 -16.41
N PHE A 381 -0.36 10.71 -17.15
CA PHE A 381 0.73 10.91 -18.11
C PHE A 381 0.31 11.72 -19.34
N ALA A 382 -0.96 11.62 -19.74
CA ALA A 382 -1.57 12.46 -20.75
C ALA A 382 -2.05 13.82 -20.21
N MET A 383 -1.86 14.10 -18.91
CA MET A 383 -2.21 15.37 -18.27
C MET A 383 -3.64 15.85 -18.60
N GLU A 384 -4.60 14.93 -18.59
CA GLU A 384 -5.96 15.12 -19.12
C GLU A 384 -6.77 16.25 -18.45
N THR A 385 -6.38 16.64 -17.24
CA THR A 385 -7.02 17.75 -16.52
C THR A 385 -5.97 18.69 -15.95
N PRO A 386 -6.32 19.98 -15.68
CA PRO A 386 -5.42 20.91 -15.01
C PRO A 386 -4.90 20.40 -13.67
N MET A 387 -5.72 19.65 -12.92
CA MET A 387 -5.30 19.01 -11.67
C MET A 387 -4.24 17.92 -11.93
N LEU A 388 -4.49 17.01 -12.89
CA LEU A 388 -3.53 15.97 -13.22
C LEU A 388 -2.21 16.55 -13.75
N LYS A 389 -2.28 17.62 -14.54
CA LYS A 389 -1.11 18.39 -15.00
C LYS A 389 -0.30 18.95 -13.83
N PHE A 390 -0.96 19.57 -12.84
CA PHE A 390 -0.31 20.08 -11.63
C PHE A 390 0.35 18.94 -10.83
N LEU A 391 -0.38 17.84 -10.61
CA LEU A 391 0.13 16.69 -9.88
C LEU A 391 1.35 16.08 -10.58
N ASN A 392 1.28 15.89 -11.90
CA ASN A 392 2.33 15.28 -12.72
C ASN A 392 3.60 16.15 -12.78
N ARG A 393 3.47 17.48 -12.93
CA ARG A 393 4.63 18.38 -13.04
C ARG A 393 5.28 18.74 -11.72
N TYR A 394 4.54 18.80 -10.62
CA TYR A 394 5.05 19.35 -9.36
C TYR A 394 4.99 18.37 -8.18
N VAL A 395 3.89 17.64 -8.03
CA VAL A 395 3.70 16.79 -6.84
C VAL A 395 4.50 15.49 -6.96
N TYR A 396 4.26 14.69 -7.99
CA TYR A 396 4.95 13.39 -8.14
C TYR A 396 6.48 13.50 -8.22
N PRO A 397 7.07 14.47 -8.96
CA PRO A 397 8.52 14.63 -8.97
C PRO A 397 9.08 15.00 -7.59
N SER A 398 8.37 15.83 -6.80
CA SER A 398 8.79 16.22 -5.45
C SER A 398 8.80 15.08 -4.43
N MET A 399 8.10 13.97 -4.71
CA MET A 399 8.11 12.77 -3.87
C MET A 399 9.40 11.95 -4.00
N GLY A 400 10.20 12.20 -5.05
CA GLY A 400 11.47 11.55 -5.30
C GLY A 400 11.38 10.15 -5.92
N SER A 401 12.53 9.60 -6.32
CA SER A 401 12.63 8.33 -7.05
C SER A 401 12.12 7.11 -6.27
N GLY A 402 12.23 7.10 -4.93
CA GLY A 402 11.72 6.01 -4.10
C GLY A 402 10.19 5.87 -4.17
N ALA A 403 9.46 6.99 -4.19
CA ALA A 403 8.00 6.97 -4.35
C ALA A 403 7.60 6.50 -5.75
N THR A 404 8.33 6.91 -6.79
CA THR A 404 8.14 6.43 -8.16
C THR A 404 8.39 4.93 -8.27
N LEU A 405 9.48 4.43 -7.67
CA LEU A 405 9.78 3.00 -7.61
C LEU A 405 8.68 2.22 -6.89
N ARG A 406 8.12 2.76 -5.79
CA ARG A 406 6.95 2.18 -5.11
C ARG A 406 5.73 2.07 -6.03
N LEU A 407 5.35 3.17 -6.68
CA LEU A 407 4.19 3.20 -7.59
C LEU A 407 4.36 2.23 -8.77
N LEU A 408 5.60 2.10 -9.29
CA LEU A 408 5.91 1.16 -10.36
C LEU A 408 5.73 -0.31 -9.94
N SER A 409 6.09 -0.66 -8.70
CA SER A 409 6.18 -2.07 -8.26
C SER A 409 5.04 -2.55 -7.35
N GLU A 410 4.08 -1.68 -7.01
CA GLU A 410 2.98 -1.95 -6.08
C GLU A 410 2.01 -3.05 -6.58
N ALA A 411 1.90 -3.24 -7.90
CA ALA A 411 1.00 -4.22 -8.48
C ALA A 411 1.44 -5.69 -8.28
N TYR A 412 2.73 -5.93 -8.10
CA TYR A 412 3.33 -7.27 -8.19
C TYR A 412 3.00 -8.20 -7.01
N PRO A 413 3.02 -7.76 -5.73
CA PRO A 413 2.80 -8.65 -4.59
C PRO A 413 1.47 -9.41 -4.61
N GLY A 414 0.43 -8.88 -5.25
CA GLY A 414 -0.86 -9.57 -5.34
C GLY A 414 -0.95 -10.67 -6.38
N ALA A 415 0.15 -11.00 -7.08
CA ALA A 415 0.16 -12.00 -8.13
C ALA A 415 -0.19 -13.40 -7.63
N THR A 416 -1.04 -14.10 -8.38
CA THR A 416 -1.41 -15.49 -8.13
C THR A 416 -0.37 -16.44 -8.72
N SER A 417 0.04 -17.44 -7.93
CA SER A 417 0.93 -18.53 -8.36
C SER A 417 0.22 -19.88 -8.49
N PHE A 418 0.91 -20.87 -9.08
CA PHE A 418 0.45 -22.25 -9.05
C PHE A 418 0.67 -22.87 -7.66
N GLU A 419 -0.36 -23.49 -7.08
CA GLU A 419 -0.29 -24.06 -5.73
C GLU A 419 0.45 -25.39 -5.67
N LYS A 420 0.36 -26.20 -6.74
CA LYS A 420 0.92 -27.56 -6.79
C LYS A 420 2.21 -27.69 -7.60
N LEU A 421 2.62 -26.63 -8.30
CA LEU A 421 3.94 -26.57 -8.91
C LEU A 421 4.93 -26.01 -7.89
N PRO A 422 6.17 -26.53 -7.83
CA PRO A 422 7.17 -26.03 -6.91
C PRO A 422 7.41 -24.54 -7.14
N MET A 423 7.49 -23.77 -6.06
CA MET A 423 7.87 -22.36 -6.11
C MET A 423 9.39 -22.24 -5.97
N PRO A 424 10.12 -21.73 -6.97
CA PRO A 424 11.55 -21.49 -6.85
C PRO A 424 11.87 -20.52 -5.68
N LYS A 425 12.89 -20.88 -4.88
CA LYS A 425 13.32 -20.06 -3.74
C LYS A 425 14.23 -18.93 -4.22
N LYS A 426 13.65 -17.76 -4.49
CA LYS A 426 14.39 -16.51 -4.78
C LYS A 426 14.40 -15.60 -3.54
N PRO A 427 15.57 -15.13 -3.06
CA PRO A 427 15.64 -14.12 -2.01
C PRO A 427 14.89 -12.86 -2.44
N ARG A 428 14.03 -12.34 -1.55
CA ARG A 428 13.26 -11.12 -1.79
C ARG A 428 12.83 -10.48 -0.48
N ALA A 429 12.60 -9.17 -0.50
CA ALA A 429 12.19 -8.39 0.66
C ALA A 429 10.66 -8.34 0.85
N LEU A 430 9.89 -8.41 -0.24
CA LEU A 430 8.43 -8.33 -0.19
C LEU A 430 7.81 -9.71 -0.41
N PRO A 431 6.97 -10.20 0.52
CA PRO A 431 6.21 -11.42 0.30
C PRO A 431 5.09 -11.18 -0.70
N TYR A 432 4.75 -12.21 -1.47
CA TYR A 432 3.53 -12.19 -2.26
C TYR A 432 2.32 -12.55 -1.40
N HIS A 433 1.14 -12.07 -1.77
CA HIS A 433 -0.09 -12.20 -0.99
C HIS A 433 -0.50 -13.66 -0.75
N ASP A 434 -0.22 -14.55 -1.70
CA ASP A 434 -0.50 -15.98 -1.58
C ASP A 434 0.47 -16.74 -0.65
N GLU A 435 1.61 -16.13 -0.30
CA GLU A 435 2.62 -16.65 0.63
C GLU A 435 2.32 -16.29 2.09
N LEU A 436 1.56 -15.21 2.30
CA LEU A 436 1.15 -14.74 3.63
C LEU A 436 0.28 -15.79 4.33
N LEU A 437 0.24 -15.74 5.66
CA LEU A 437 -0.46 -16.71 6.51
C LEU A 437 -1.95 -16.86 6.17
N GLN A 438 -2.55 -15.82 5.60
CA GLN A 438 -3.87 -15.81 5.01
C GLN A 438 -3.92 -14.77 3.89
N GLN A 439 -4.85 -14.95 2.95
CA GLN A 439 -5.06 -13.97 1.87
C GLN A 439 -5.45 -12.61 2.46
N PRO A 440 -4.73 -11.52 2.11
CA PRO A 440 -5.08 -10.18 2.51
C PRO A 440 -6.49 -9.83 2.04
N ARG A 441 -7.24 -9.13 2.90
CA ARG A 441 -8.60 -8.68 2.58
C ARG A 441 -8.66 -7.17 2.56
N PHE A 442 -9.45 -6.61 1.65
CA PHE A 442 -9.84 -5.20 1.75
C PHE A 442 -10.63 -4.96 3.02
N ARG A 443 -10.53 -3.73 3.54
CA ARG A 443 -11.22 -3.37 4.76
C ARG A 443 -12.73 -3.32 4.49
N ASN A 444 -13.52 -3.84 5.43
CA ASN A 444 -14.97 -3.82 5.32
C ASN A 444 -15.48 -2.37 5.43
N PHE A 445 -16.31 -1.95 4.47
CA PHE A 445 -16.91 -0.62 4.43
C PHE A 445 -17.61 -0.21 5.74
N TRP A 446 -18.40 -1.11 6.33
CA TRP A 446 -19.12 -0.85 7.58
C TRP A 446 -18.17 -0.74 8.77
N LEU A 447 -17.14 -1.59 8.83
CA LEU A 447 -16.12 -1.51 9.88
C LEU A 447 -15.36 -0.17 9.82
N ASN A 448 -15.06 0.31 8.62
CA ASN A 448 -14.48 1.63 8.39
C ASN A 448 -15.38 2.74 8.96
N LYS A 449 -16.67 2.74 8.62
CA LYS A 449 -17.63 3.74 9.12
C LYS A 449 -17.82 3.68 10.64
N LEU A 450 -17.92 2.48 11.20
CA LEU A 450 -18.03 2.29 12.66
C LEU A 450 -16.80 2.80 13.40
N THR A 451 -15.60 2.53 12.89
CA THR A 451 -14.35 3.03 13.47
C THR A 451 -14.28 4.55 13.44
N LEU A 452 -14.72 5.18 12.34
CA LEU A 452 -14.80 6.63 12.21
C LEU A 452 -15.79 7.23 13.22
N VAL A 453 -17.02 6.71 13.28
CA VAL A 453 -18.04 7.20 14.23
C VAL A 453 -17.56 7.02 15.66
N PHE A 454 -16.94 5.89 15.97
CA PHE A 454 -16.44 5.60 17.32
C PHE A 454 -15.31 6.53 17.76
N LEU A 455 -14.24 6.69 16.96
CA LEU A 455 -13.09 7.53 17.33
C LEU A 455 -13.44 9.02 17.35
N PHE A 456 -14.29 9.47 16.41
CA PHE A 456 -14.80 10.84 16.43
C PHE A 456 -15.74 11.08 17.64
N GLY A 457 -16.61 10.11 17.94
CA GLY A 457 -17.45 10.13 19.14
C GLY A 457 -16.61 10.19 20.42
N LEU A 458 -15.51 9.46 20.49
CA LEU A 458 -14.57 9.50 21.62
C LEU A 458 -13.94 10.89 21.79
N ALA A 459 -13.57 11.56 20.69
CA ALA A 459 -13.08 12.94 20.73
C ALA A 459 -14.17 13.93 21.22
N LEU A 460 -15.45 13.73 20.86
CA LEU A 460 -16.56 14.53 21.36
C LEU A 460 -16.82 14.30 22.86
N VAL A 461 -16.72 13.05 23.33
CA VAL A 461 -16.75 12.73 24.76
C VAL A 461 -15.61 13.44 25.47
N GLY A 462 -14.39 13.40 24.92
CA GLY A 462 -13.24 14.16 25.42
C GLY A 462 -13.52 15.65 25.54
N ARG A 463 -14.09 16.26 24.51
CA ARG A 463 -14.48 17.68 24.54
C ARG A 463 -15.47 17.96 25.68
N HIS A 464 -16.45 17.08 25.86
CA HIS A 464 -17.44 17.24 26.91
C HIS A 464 -16.80 17.13 28.31
N VAL A 465 -16.04 16.07 28.58
CA VAL A 465 -15.50 15.83 29.93
C VAL A 465 -14.36 16.79 30.30
N LEU A 466 -13.56 17.23 29.34
CA LEU A 466 -12.48 18.18 29.60
C LEU A 466 -13.00 19.62 29.76
N PHE A 467 -13.91 20.06 28.87
CA PHE A 467 -14.30 21.47 28.83
C PHE A 467 -15.67 21.78 29.41
N THR A 468 -16.67 20.91 29.25
CA THR A 468 -18.02 21.18 29.77
C THR A 468 -18.07 20.94 31.27
N ILE A 469 -17.48 19.85 31.75
CA ILE A 469 -17.41 19.56 33.20
C ILE A 469 -16.56 20.61 33.93
N GLY A 470 -15.38 20.97 33.39
CA GLY A 470 -14.52 22.02 33.96
C GLY A 470 -15.19 23.40 34.05
N LYS A 471 -16.19 23.68 33.21
CA LYS A 471 -17.05 24.87 33.33
C LYS A 471 -18.11 24.68 34.40
N ALA A 472 -18.79 23.53 34.41
CA ALA A 472 -19.89 23.23 35.31
C ALA A 472 -19.44 23.14 36.78
N ASN A 473 -18.27 22.57 37.03
CA ASN A 473 -17.73 22.40 38.38
C ASN A 473 -16.98 23.65 38.89
N GLY A 474 -16.85 24.71 38.09
CA GLY A 474 -16.21 25.96 38.50
C GLY A 474 -14.68 26.03 38.35
N ALA A 475 -14.02 24.98 37.84
CA ALA A 475 -12.56 24.98 37.68
C ALA A 475 -12.04 26.08 36.72
N PHE A 476 -12.67 26.27 35.56
CA PHE A 476 -12.23 27.30 34.60
C PHE A 476 -12.51 28.75 35.04
N PRO A 477 -13.64 29.05 35.71
CA PRO A 477 -13.79 30.30 36.45
C PRO A 477 -12.62 30.58 37.40
N LEU A 478 -12.17 29.59 38.19
CA LEU A 478 -11.02 29.74 39.10
C LEU A 478 -9.69 29.98 38.35
N VAL A 479 -9.48 29.34 37.18
CA VAL A 479 -8.32 29.65 36.32
C VAL A 479 -8.37 31.12 35.89
N ARG A 480 -9.52 31.59 35.41
CA ARG A 480 -9.69 32.97 34.96
C ARG A 480 -9.47 33.96 36.09
N GLU A 481 -10.03 33.69 37.27
CA GLU A 481 -9.86 34.51 38.46
C GLU A 481 -8.39 34.60 38.86
N THR A 482 -7.68 33.46 38.90
CA THR A 482 -6.24 33.40 39.22
C THR A 482 -5.40 34.19 38.23
N VAL A 483 -5.68 34.07 36.93
CA VAL A 483 -4.99 34.85 35.89
C VAL A 483 -5.23 36.35 36.06
N VAL A 484 -6.47 36.77 36.35
CA VAL A 484 -6.84 38.19 36.55
C VAL A 484 -6.23 38.76 37.83
N ARG A 485 -6.35 38.03 38.94
CA ARG A 485 -5.79 38.39 40.25
C ARG A 485 -4.27 38.48 40.21
N GLY A 486 -3.63 37.63 39.41
CA GLY A 486 -2.17 37.62 39.25
C GLY A 486 -1.41 37.00 40.41
N THR A 487 -2.10 36.29 41.32
CA THR A 487 -1.49 35.55 42.43
C THR A 487 -2.17 34.19 42.58
N PHE A 488 -1.41 33.20 43.05
CA PHE A 488 -1.85 31.81 43.26
C PHE A 488 -2.03 31.53 44.75
N ALA A 489 -3.27 31.67 45.25
CA ALA A 489 -3.57 31.60 46.67
C ALA A 489 -3.20 30.26 47.32
N GLU A 490 -3.36 29.15 46.59
CA GLU A 490 -3.14 27.78 47.09
C GLU A 490 -1.65 27.40 47.27
N VAL A 491 -0.72 28.27 46.85
CA VAL A 491 0.74 28.09 47.05
C VAL A 491 1.28 29.36 47.73
N GLY A 492 0.64 29.78 48.82
CA GLY A 492 1.10 30.92 49.63
C GLY A 492 1.03 32.27 48.91
N ASP A 493 -0.03 32.51 48.14
CA ASP A 493 -0.22 33.73 47.32
C ASP A 493 0.94 34.01 46.35
N LEU A 494 1.54 32.96 45.78
CA LEU A 494 2.65 33.05 44.82
C LEU A 494 2.31 34.00 43.66
N PRO A 495 3.09 35.07 43.41
CA PRO A 495 2.87 35.96 42.28
C PRO A 495 2.98 35.23 40.94
N LEU A 496 1.98 35.39 40.07
CA LEU A 496 1.94 34.78 38.75
C LEU A 496 2.76 35.62 37.76
N LYS A 497 3.75 34.99 37.13
CA LYS A 497 4.61 35.66 36.15
C LYS A 497 3.82 36.03 34.89
N SER A 498 4.01 37.26 34.43
CA SER A 498 3.30 37.82 33.28
C SER A 498 4.14 37.87 32.00
N VAL A 499 5.46 37.73 32.11
CA VAL A 499 6.42 37.82 31.01
C VAL A 499 7.40 36.65 31.09
N PHE A 500 7.48 35.85 30.03
CA PHE A 500 8.37 34.69 29.92
C PHE A 500 9.50 34.91 28.91
N GLY A 501 9.83 36.18 28.62
CA GLY A 501 10.92 36.56 27.71
C GLY A 501 10.50 36.65 26.24
N MET A 502 9.21 36.54 25.92
CA MET A 502 8.66 36.63 24.57
C MET A 502 8.15 38.04 24.25
N ASN A 503 8.88 39.08 24.67
CA ASN A 503 8.45 40.49 24.61
C ASN A 503 8.04 40.99 23.19
N LYS A 504 8.53 40.34 22.13
CA LYS A 504 8.16 40.65 20.73
C LYS A 504 6.82 40.02 20.31
N PHE A 505 6.27 39.10 21.09
CA PHE A 505 5.05 38.34 20.83
C PHE A 505 4.16 38.27 22.09
N PRO A 506 3.51 39.38 22.49
CA PRO A 506 2.74 39.45 23.74
C PRO A 506 1.57 38.47 23.82
N GLY A 507 1.08 37.97 22.68
CA GLY A 507 0.09 36.89 22.63
C GLY A 507 0.61 35.56 23.18
N ILE A 508 1.90 35.25 22.98
CA ILE A 508 2.54 34.03 23.47
C ILE A 508 2.70 34.10 24.99
N ASP A 509 3.17 35.23 25.53
CA ASP A 509 3.26 35.42 26.99
C ASP A 509 1.88 35.28 27.67
N ARG A 510 0.82 35.81 27.04
CA ARG A 510 -0.55 35.64 27.54
C ARG A 510 -0.99 34.18 27.54
N LEU A 511 -0.70 33.43 26.48
CA LEU A 511 -1.00 32.00 26.40
C LEU A 511 -0.22 31.20 27.45
N LEU A 512 1.09 31.44 27.56
CA LEU A 512 1.97 30.77 28.53
C LEU A 512 1.54 31.06 29.97
N ARG A 513 1.08 32.27 30.28
CA ARG A 513 0.52 32.61 31.60
C ARG A 513 -0.71 31.76 31.92
N VAL A 514 -1.63 31.61 30.98
CA VAL A 514 -2.83 30.76 31.15
C VAL A 514 -2.42 29.30 31.34
N LEU A 515 -1.57 28.76 30.46
CA LEU A 515 -1.10 27.38 30.54
C LEU A 515 -0.32 27.11 31.84
N THR A 516 0.52 28.04 32.28
CA THR A 516 1.24 27.92 33.56
C THR A 516 0.24 27.86 34.72
N THR A 517 -0.82 28.68 34.71
CA THR A 517 -1.87 28.64 35.76
C THR A 517 -2.60 27.30 35.82
N VAL A 518 -2.80 26.66 34.67
CA VAL A 518 -3.47 25.34 34.55
C VAL A 518 -2.59 24.21 35.10
N PHE A 519 -1.27 24.22 34.83
CA PHE A 519 -0.36 23.13 35.20
C PHE A 519 0.30 23.30 36.57
N LEU A 520 0.55 24.54 37.00
CA LEU A 520 1.19 24.88 38.27
C LEU A 520 0.60 24.16 39.50
N PRO A 521 -0.73 24.14 39.76
CA PRO A 521 -1.28 23.47 40.94
C PRO A 521 -0.90 22.00 41.03
N ILE A 522 -0.86 21.33 39.89
CA ILE A 522 -0.66 19.88 39.81
C ILE A 522 0.83 19.55 39.91
N VAL A 523 1.68 20.31 39.23
CA VAL A 523 3.14 20.15 39.27
C VAL A 523 3.70 20.54 40.65
N ALA A 524 3.20 21.63 41.25
CA ALA A 524 3.59 22.11 42.57
C ALA A 524 3.07 21.23 43.71
N GLY A 525 2.03 20.41 43.47
CA GLY A 525 1.41 19.56 44.47
C GLY A 525 0.47 20.30 45.44
N ALA A 526 -0.13 21.42 45.02
CA ALA A 526 -0.98 22.28 45.86
C ALA A 526 -2.24 21.57 46.39
N GLY A 527 -2.72 20.54 45.69
CA GLY A 527 -3.85 19.68 46.09
C GLY A 527 -3.43 18.37 46.77
N GLY A 528 -2.17 18.25 47.21
CA GLY A 528 -1.61 17.03 47.78
C GLY A 528 -0.74 16.22 46.80
N MET A 529 -0.07 15.19 47.31
CA MET A 529 0.90 14.38 46.57
C MET A 529 0.28 13.66 45.36
N GLU A 530 -1.01 13.30 45.43
CA GLU A 530 -1.71 12.58 44.35
C GLU A 530 -1.70 13.36 43.02
N GLY A 531 -1.87 14.69 43.06
CA GLY A 531 -1.84 15.51 41.85
C GLY A 531 -0.47 15.52 41.19
N ARG A 532 0.60 15.65 41.99
CA ARG A 532 1.98 15.65 41.50
C ARG A 532 2.38 14.29 40.91
N LEU A 533 1.96 13.20 41.54
CA LEU A 533 2.16 11.84 41.02
C LEU A 533 1.38 11.60 39.73
N LEU A 534 0.12 12.08 39.65
CA LEU A 534 -0.69 11.99 38.43
C LEU A 534 -0.01 12.70 37.25
N ALA A 535 0.48 13.93 37.45
CA ALA A 535 1.21 14.65 36.41
C ALA A 535 2.49 13.93 36.01
N GLY A 536 3.35 13.56 36.97
CA GLY A 536 4.59 12.83 36.66
C GLY A 536 4.35 11.53 35.90
N TYR A 537 3.32 10.77 36.32
CA TYR A 537 2.87 9.56 35.64
C TYR A 537 2.41 9.84 34.21
N PHE A 538 1.53 10.83 34.01
CA PHE A 538 0.99 11.13 32.68
C PHE A 538 2.09 11.61 31.72
N LEU A 539 3.00 12.48 32.18
CA LEU A 539 4.08 13.00 31.36
C LEU A 539 5.07 11.90 30.95
N VAL A 540 5.57 11.12 31.91
CA VAL A 540 6.68 10.18 31.67
C VAL A 540 6.20 8.79 31.26
N SER A 541 5.18 8.24 31.92
CA SER A 541 4.70 6.89 31.66
C SER A 541 3.73 6.81 30.48
N VAL A 542 3.21 7.93 29.96
CA VAL A 542 2.23 7.92 28.86
C VAL A 542 2.62 8.82 27.68
N ILE A 543 2.86 10.12 27.91
CA ILE A 543 3.12 11.06 26.82
C ILE A 543 4.47 10.79 26.14
N LEU A 544 5.53 10.52 26.90
CA LEU A 544 6.85 10.19 26.35
C LEU A 544 6.80 8.98 25.37
N PRO A 545 6.21 7.83 25.74
CA PRO A 545 5.93 6.73 24.81
C PRO A 545 5.17 7.17 23.56
N LEU A 546 4.07 7.92 23.70
CA LEU A 546 3.26 8.36 22.55
C LEU A 546 4.05 9.25 21.58
N LEU A 547 4.79 10.23 22.09
CA LEU A 547 5.64 11.10 21.26
C LEU A 547 6.69 10.29 20.50
N ALA A 548 7.28 9.26 21.12
CA ALA A 548 8.22 8.37 20.46
C ALA A 548 7.58 7.65 19.27
N LEU A 549 6.38 7.09 19.46
CA LEU A 549 5.67 6.39 18.39
C LEU A 549 5.26 7.33 17.26
N MET A 550 4.78 8.53 17.59
CA MET A 550 4.42 9.52 16.59
C MET A 550 5.64 9.96 15.78
N LEU A 551 6.81 10.15 16.42
CA LEU A 551 8.06 10.43 15.70
C LEU A 551 8.47 9.31 14.77
N VAL A 552 8.45 8.06 15.24
CA VAL A 552 8.77 6.91 14.38
C VAL A 552 7.83 6.84 13.18
N GLU A 553 6.52 6.95 13.39
CA GLU A 553 5.54 6.93 12.28
C GLU A 553 5.69 8.15 11.36
N GLY A 554 6.06 9.33 11.89
CA GLY A 554 6.32 10.54 11.10
C GLY A 554 7.55 10.43 10.19
N TYR A 555 8.57 9.66 10.57
CA TYR A 555 9.74 9.42 9.72
C TYR A 555 9.55 8.34 8.65
N ARG A 556 8.43 7.60 8.66
CA ARG A 556 8.21 6.57 7.62
C ARG A 556 7.91 7.23 6.29
N LYS A 557 8.63 6.78 5.25
CA LYS A 557 8.45 7.25 3.87
C LYS A 557 6.99 7.19 3.42
N ARG A 558 6.26 6.15 3.83
CA ARG A 558 4.83 5.96 3.50
C ARG A 558 3.89 7.04 4.04
N ASN A 559 4.28 7.70 5.14
CA ASN A 559 3.48 8.74 5.78
C ASN A 559 3.85 10.13 5.28
N THR A 560 4.84 10.29 4.41
CA THR A 560 5.19 11.59 3.82
C THR A 560 3.95 12.22 3.17
N TRP A 561 3.69 13.49 3.48
CA TRP A 561 2.50 14.24 3.04
C TRP A 561 1.15 13.75 3.57
N SER A 562 1.11 12.74 4.44
CA SER A 562 -0.11 12.39 5.18
C SER A 562 -0.24 13.26 6.43
N LEU A 563 -1.44 13.31 7.02
CA LEU A 563 -1.66 13.98 8.29
C LEU A 563 -0.90 13.30 9.45
N VAL A 564 -0.42 12.06 9.31
CA VAL A 564 0.43 11.36 10.31
C VAL A 564 1.85 11.91 10.32
N TRP A 565 2.31 12.51 9.21
CA TRP A 565 3.70 12.91 8.97
C TRP A 565 4.31 13.83 10.03
N SER A 566 3.50 14.70 10.65
CA SER A 566 3.99 15.77 11.53
C SER A 566 3.56 15.58 12.99
N PRO A 567 4.40 14.96 13.83
CA PRO A 567 4.16 14.84 15.26
C PRO A 567 4.01 16.20 15.95
N ALA A 568 4.75 17.21 15.48
CA ALA A 568 4.69 18.57 16.02
C ALA A 568 3.29 19.18 15.93
N ILE A 569 2.54 18.95 14.83
CA ILE A 569 1.17 19.43 14.68
C ILE A 569 0.28 18.80 15.75
N TRP A 570 0.33 17.47 15.89
CA TRP A 570 -0.48 16.76 16.85
C TRP A 570 -0.10 17.05 18.31
N ALA A 571 1.19 17.21 18.60
CA ALA A 571 1.67 17.65 19.90
C ALA A 571 1.16 19.06 20.24
N THR A 572 1.17 19.98 19.27
CA THR A 572 0.61 21.34 19.44
C THR A 572 -0.89 21.28 19.74
N LEU A 573 -1.66 20.51 18.96
CA LEU A 573 -3.09 20.33 19.20
C LEU A 573 -3.35 19.71 20.58
N GLY A 574 -2.57 18.68 20.96
CA GLY A 574 -2.66 18.02 22.25
C GLY A 574 -2.42 18.99 23.41
N GLN A 575 -1.44 19.90 23.28
CA GLN A 575 -1.14 20.91 24.30
C GLN A 575 -2.27 21.94 24.45
N LEU A 576 -2.94 22.30 23.34
CA LEU A 576 -4.01 23.31 23.34
C LEU A 576 -5.37 22.76 23.78
N PHE A 577 -5.67 21.51 23.46
CA PHE A 577 -7.01 20.93 23.63
C PHE A 577 -7.07 19.74 24.61
N GLY A 578 -5.94 19.19 25.02
CA GLY A 578 -5.88 17.93 25.77
C GLY A 578 -5.76 16.71 24.85
N LEU A 579 -4.96 15.73 25.27
CA LEU A 579 -4.68 14.55 24.46
C LEU A 579 -5.87 13.58 24.36
N GLY A 580 -6.80 13.61 25.32
CA GLY A 580 -8.04 12.84 25.31
C GLY A 580 -8.99 13.22 24.18
N ILE A 581 -8.85 14.42 23.59
CA ILE A 581 -9.57 14.82 22.37
C ILE A 581 -8.73 14.50 21.13
N VAL A 582 -7.44 14.78 21.18
CA VAL A 582 -6.56 14.82 20.01
C VAL A 582 -6.08 13.43 19.61
N LEU A 583 -5.77 12.55 20.57
CA LEU A 583 -5.27 11.20 20.28
C LEU A 583 -6.30 10.34 19.53
N PRO A 584 -7.62 10.35 19.85
CA PRO A 584 -8.61 9.64 19.03
C PRO A 584 -8.61 10.08 17.56
N LEU A 585 -8.42 11.37 17.31
CA LEU A 585 -8.35 11.93 15.96
C LEU A 585 -7.04 11.54 15.25
N TYR A 586 -5.91 11.52 15.96
CA TYR A 586 -4.65 10.99 15.43
C TYR A 586 -4.79 9.52 15.04
N VAL A 587 -5.37 8.69 15.93
CA VAL A 587 -5.59 7.26 15.67
C VAL A 587 -6.52 7.05 14.49
N LEU A 588 -7.55 7.89 14.34
CA LEU A 588 -8.43 7.87 13.17
C LEU A 588 -7.65 8.12 11.88
N VAL A 589 -6.86 9.19 11.85
CA VAL A 589 -6.00 9.54 10.69
C VAL A 589 -4.98 8.44 10.39
N PHE A 590 -4.35 7.88 11.43
CA PHE A 590 -3.43 6.75 11.30
C PHE A 590 -4.13 5.55 10.67
N PHE A 591 -5.33 5.20 11.15
CA PHE A 591 -6.09 4.06 10.67
C PHE A 591 -6.50 4.18 9.20
N TYR A 592 -6.82 5.39 8.73
CA TYR A 592 -7.04 5.63 7.30
C TYR A 592 -5.75 5.53 6.49
N SER A 593 -4.65 6.08 7.01
CA SER A 593 -3.34 6.01 6.35
C SER A 593 -2.83 4.56 6.25
N SER A 594 -3.27 3.67 7.14
CA SER A 594 -2.85 2.26 7.21
C SER A 594 -3.74 1.27 6.45
N GLU A 595 -4.64 1.74 5.58
CA GLU A 595 -5.60 0.88 4.87
C GLU A 595 -4.94 -0.07 3.85
N GLY A 596 -3.94 0.42 3.11
CA GLY A 596 -3.25 -0.34 2.07
C GLY A 596 -2.50 -1.55 2.62
N ILE A 597 -2.45 -2.65 1.87
CA ILE A 597 -1.72 -3.86 2.25
C ILE A 597 -0.21 -3.55 2.34
N ALA A 598 0.31 -2.78 1.39
CA ALA A 598 1.72 -2.37 1.33
C ALA A 598 2.18 -1.66 2.61
N TYR A 599 1.29 -0.93 3.30
CA TYR A 599 1.57 -0.29 4.59
C TYR A 599 2.16 -1.26 5.62
N TRP A 600 1.79 -2.54 5.56
CA TRP A 600 2.17 -3.53 6.55
C TRP A 600 3.37 -4.39 6.14
N MET A 601 3.97 -4.09 4.99
CA MET A 601 5.06 -4.88 4.40
C MET A 601 6.45 -4.31 4.75
N PRO A 602 7.52 -5.12 4.70
CA PRO A 602 8.87 -4.72 5.11
C PRO A 602 9.40 -3.42 4.47
N ALA A 603 9.18 -3.22 3.16
CA ALA A 603 9.69 -2.05 2.44
C ALA A 603 9.12 -0.72 2.99
N GLU A 604 7.84 -0.69 3.29
CA GLU A 604 7.16 0.52 3.77
C GLU A 604 7.30 0.73 5.29
N ARG A 605 7.91 -0.23 6.00
CA ARG A 605 8.17 -0.14 7.44
C ARG A 605 9.37 0.75 7.73
N CYS A 606 10.48 0.60 7.02
CA CYS A 606 11.76 1.21 7.42
C CYS A 606 11.71 2.76 7.58
N ILE A 607 12.50 3.27 8.52
CA ILE A 607 12.84 4.70 8.63
C ILE A 607 14.32 4.92 8.31
N PRO A 608 14.75 6.13 7.90
CA PRO A 608 16.17 6.42 7.67
C PRO A 608 17.03 6.10 8.91
N GLN A 609 18.23 5.54 8.70
CA GLN A 609 19.07 5.11 9.82
C GLN A 609 19.55 6.30 10.66
N SER A 610 19.83 7.43 10.01
CA SER A 610 20.15 8.68 10.72
C SER A 610 19.02 9.13 11.66
N ALA A 611 17.76 8.97 11.23
CA ALA A 611 16.59 9.28 12.03
C ALA A 611 16.41 8.30 13.19
N SER A 612 16.54 6.99 12.95
CA SER A 612 16.39 5.96 14.00
C SER A 612 17.39 6.14 15.15
N LYS A 613 18.63 6.57 14.85
CA LYS A 613 19.65 6.95 15.85
C LYS A 613 19.33 8.26 16.59
N ALA A 614 18.66 9.20 15.94
CA ALA A 614 18.39 10.54 16.47
C ALA A 614 17.16 10.62 17.39
N ILE A 615 16.17 9.73 17.23
CA ILE A 615 14.89 9.84 17.96
C ILE A 615 15.08 9.74 19.48
N LEU A 616 15.81 8.74 19.98
CA LEU A 616 16.04 8.56 21.42
C LEU A 616 16.71 9.77 22.09
N PRO A 617 17.88 10.27 21.64
CA PRO A 617 18.49 11.45 22.26
C PRO A 617 17.61 12.70 22.14
N SER A 618 16.81 12.82 21.07
CA SER A 618 15.86 13.94 20.92
C SER A 618 14.76 13.90 21.97
N LEU A 619 14.22 12.72 22.28
CA LEU A 619 13.20 12.56 23.32
C LEU A 619 13.78 12.80 24.71
N ILE A 620 15.01 12.35 24.95
CA ILE A 620 15.70 12.57 26.24
C ILE A 620 15.90 14.07 26.47
N LEU A 621 16.56 14.75 25.53
CA LEU A 621 16.90 16.17 25.65
C LEU A 621 15.68 17.09 25.51
N GLY A 622 14.80 16.76 24.57
CA GLY A 622 13.69 17.60 24.15
C GLY A 622 12.39 17.36 24.93
N PHE A 623 12.28 16.33 25.77
CA PHE A 623 11.07 16.09 26.55
C PHE A 623 11.34 15.54 27.95
N LEU A 624 12.12 14.46 28.10
CA LEU A 624 12.33 13.80 29.39
C LEU A 624 13.08 14.70 30.39
N VAL A 625 14.21 15.28 29.98
CA VAL A 625 15.01 16.17 30.85
C VAL A 625 14.20 17.40 31.29
N PRO A 626 13.51 18.14 30.39
CA PRO A 626 12.61 19.22 30.82
C PRO A 626 11.50 18.77 31.77
N SER A 627 10.90 17.59 31.53
CA SER A 627 9.84 17.05 32.39
C SER A 627 10.36 16.72 33.80
N VAL A 628 11.54 16.09 33.89
CA VAL A 628 12.19 15.78 35.17
C VAL A 628 12.60 17.06 35.89
N LEU A 629 13.19 18.03 35.18
CA LEU A 629 13.56 19.33 35.75
C LEU A 629 12.36 20.03 36.38
N MET A 630 11.22 20.05 35.68
CA MET A 630 9.98 20.64 36.18
C MET A 630 9.51 19.97 37.48
N VAL A 631 9.61 18.64 37.58
CA VAL A 631 9.27 17.89 38.80
C VAL A 631 10.30 18.14 39.91
N LEU A 632 11.59 18.26 39.60
CA LEU A 632 12.65 18.47 40.59
C LEU A 632 12.64 19.87 41.21
N LEU A 633 12.24 20.90 40.45
CA LEU A 633 12.31 22.29 40.92
C LEU A 633 11.43 22.57 42.15
N GLY A 634 10.40 21.76 42.43
CA GLY A 634 9.60 21.89 43.66
C GLY A 634 8.84 23.23 43.79
N PRO A 635 7.85 23.32 44.69
CA PRO A 635 7.00 24.50 44.83
C PRO A 635 7.75 25.74 45.34
N GLU A 636 8.87 25.56 46.05
CA GLU A 636 9.65 26.63 46.68
C GLU A 636 10.64 27.32 45.71
N SER A 637 10.85 26.76 44.51
CA SER A 637 11.79 27.33 43.55
C SER A 637 11.20 28.54 42.83
N GLY A 638 11.98 29.63 42.81
CA GLY A 638 11.66 30.83 42.04
C GLY A 638 11.65 30.64 40.52
N TYR A 639 12.06 29.47 40.02
CA TYR A 639 12.13 29.15 38.58
C TYR A 639 11.03 28.18 38.10
N LEU A 640 10.12 27.74 38.99
CA LEU A 640 9.12 26.72 38.64
C LEU A 640 8.18 27.17 37.52
N GLN A 641 7.75 28.44 37.52
CA GLN A 641 6.84 28.96 36.51
C GLN A 641 7.52 29.04 35.14
N GLU A 642 8.79 29.45 35.09
CA GLU A 642 9.60 29.47 33.88
C GLU A 642 9.84 28.06 33.34
N ALA A 643 10.09 27.10 34.22
CA ALA A 643 10.25 25.70 33.84
C ALA A 643 8.95 25.13 33.25
N ILE A 644 7.79 25.41 33.85
CA ILE A 644 6.48 24.99 33.32
C ILE A 644 6.23 25.66 31.96
N ALA A 645 6.48 26.96 31.84
CA ALA A 645 6.27 27.70 30.59
C ALA A 645 7.19 27.21 29.47
N PHE A 646 8.48 26.98 29.78
CA PHE A 646 9.42 26.35 28.85
C PHE A 646 8.97 24.94 28.47
N TRP A 647 8.49 24.15 29.44
CA TRP A 647 8.00 22.79 29.18
C TRP A 647 6.84 22.76 28.18
N GLN A 648 5.95 23.76 28.13
CA GLN A 648 4.81 23.79 27.20
C GLN A 648 5.20 23.64 25.72
N ILE A 649 6.38 24.10 25.33
CA ILE A 649 6.86 24.00 23.93
C ILE A 649 7.70 22.75 23.69
N THR A 650 8.17 22.07 24.75
CA THR A 650 9.09 20.94 24.64
C THR A 650 8.55 19.78 23.80
N PRO A 651 7.26 19.33 23.90
CA PRO A 651 6.74 18.27 23.05
C PRO A 651 6.83 18.59 21.55
N ILE A 652 6.68 19.87 21.20
CA ILE A 652 6.73 20.37 19.82
C ILE A 652 8.18 20.44 19.32
N LEU A 653 9.14 20.77 20.21
CA LEU A 653 10.56 20.90 19.88
C LEU A 653 11.26 19.57 19.61
N VAL A 654 10.70 18.44 20.04
CA VAL A 654 11.32 17.12 19.80
C VAL A 654 11.45 16.82 18.29
N SER A 655 10.45 17.18 17.47
CA SER A 655 10.50 16.97 16.02
C SER A 655 11.63 17.73 15.32
N PRO A 656 11.75 19.08 15.45
CA PRO A 656 12.86 19.81 14.84
C PRO A 656 14.22 19.43 15.45
N LEU A 657 14.28 19.10 16.74
CA LEU A 657 15.50 18.58 17.36
C LEU A 657 15.93 17.25 16.74
N SER A 658 14.99 16.33 16.52
CA SER A 658 15.25 15.06 15.87
C SER A 658 15.71 15.24 14.43
N ALA A 659 15.10 16.15 13.68
CA ALA A 659 15.54 16.46 12.32
C ALA A 659 16.96 17.06 12.30
N LEU A 660 17.29 17.92 13.27
CA LEU A 660 18.63 18.50 13.43
C LEU A 660 19.66 17.41 13.77
N LEU A 661 19.42 16.60 14.80
CA LEU A 661 20.33 15.53 15.21
C LEU A 661 20.48 14.45 14.13
N SER A 662 19.44 14.18 13.34
CA SER A 662 19.51 13.29 12.18
C SER A 662 20.45 13.86 11.11
N LYS A 663 20.36 15.16 10.80
CA LYS A 663 21.27 15.82 9.84
C LYS A 663 22.73 15.85 10.30
N LEU A 664 22.97 16.01 11.62
CA LEU A 664 24.33 16.06 12.17
C LEU A 664 25.09 14.73 12.09
N GLN A 665 24.40 13.61 11.86
CA GLN A 665 25.06 12.31 11.71
C GLN A 665 25.80 12.14 10.38
N GLY A 666 25.65 13.09 9.45
CA GLY A 666 26.27 13.05 8.13
C GLY A 666 25.57 12.08 7.15
N PRO A 667 25.91 12.15 5.86
CA PRO A 667 25.40 11.20 4.87
C PRO A 667 25.85 9.78 5.21
N GLU A 668 24.92 8.82 5.10
CA GLU A 668 25.20 7.41 5.35
C GLU A 668 26.31 6.92 4.41
N SER A 669 27.49 6.56 4.95
CA SER A 669 28.58 6.02 4.14
C SER A 669 28.22 4.60 3.71
N SER A 670 27.80 4.41 2.46
CA SER A 670 27.89 3.09 1.84
C SER A 670 29.36 2.71 1.72
N LYS A 671 29.76 1.63 2.37
CA LYS A 671 31.14 1.12 2.30
C LYS A 671 31.54 0.67 0.87
N ASN A 672 30.59 0.58 -0.07
CA ASN A 672 30.81 -0.01 -1.40
C ASN A 672 30.29 0.83 -2.58
N GLY A 673 29.95 2.11 -2.40
CA GLY A 673 29.47 2.97 -3.51
C GLY A 673 28.05 2.71 -3.99
N GLU A 674 27.45 1.55 -3.68
CA GLU A 674 26.04 1.23 -3.92
C GLU A 674 25.28 1.28 -2.59
N ALA A 675 24.92 2.48 -2.12
CA ALA A 675 23.97 2.57 -1.02
C ALA A 675 22.60 2.10 -1.51
N PRO A 676 21.98 1.06 -0.91
CA PRO A 676 20.61 0.72 -1.29
C PRO A 676 19.69 1.90 -0.96
N VAL A 677 18.84 2.30 -1.92
CA VAL A 677 17.90 3.43 -1.77
C VAL A 677 16.88 3.21 -0.63
N GLU A 678 16.70 1.95 -0.21
CA GLU A 678 15.81 1.54 0.86
C GLU A 678 16.48 0.54 1.82
N ASP A 679 16.15 0.65 3.12
CA ASP A 679 16.69 -0.20 4.18
C ASP A 679 15.89 -1.50 4.31
N TYR A 680 16.13 -2.42 3.37
CA TYR A 680 15.54 -3.76 3.44
C TYR A 680 16.28 -4.70 4.40
N GLN A 681 17.47 -4.34 4.83
CA GLN A 681 18.28 -5.15 5.74
C GLN A 681 17.88 -4.95 7.21
N GLY A 682 17.01 -3.98 7.50
CA GLY A 682 16.56 -3.66 8.85
C GLY A 682 17.67 -3.01 9.66
N LEU A 683 18.46 -2.14 9.04
CA LEU A 683 19.53 -1.37 9.67
C LEU A 683 18.99 -0.38 10.71
N ASP A 684 17.71 0.00 10.61
CA ASP A 684 16.98 0.80 11.59
C ASP A 684 16.57 0.01 12.86
N LEU A 685 16.27 -1.30 12.73
CA LEU A 685 15.71 -2.12 13.81
C LEU A 685 16.55 -2.13 15.10
N PRO A 686 17.90 -2.27 15.09
CA PRO A 686 18.69 -2.23 16.32
C PRO A 686 18.55 -0.91 17.09
N HIS A 687 18.37 0.19 16.38
CA HIS A 687 18.19 1.51 16.98
C HIS A 687 16.76 1.70 17.50
N LEU A 688 15.76 1.21 16.76
CA LEU A 688 14.37 1.21 17.18
C LEU A 688 14.13 0.32 18.42
N ARG A 689 14.70 -0.89 18.48
CA ARG A 689 14.62 -1.75 19.68
C ARG A 689 15.21 -1.06 20.89
N ARG A 690 16.41 -0.48 20.75
CA ARG A 690 17.02 0.32 21.84
C ARG A 690 16.12 1.47 22.29
N LEU A 691 15.49 2.17 21.36
CA LEU A 691 14.52 3.23 21.68
C LEU A 691 13.35 2.66 22.49
N TYR A 692 12.73 1.58 22.03
CA TYR A 692 11.59 0.97 22.71
C TYR A 692 11.95 0.40 24.08
N ASP A 693 13.05 -0.34 24.19
CA ASP A 693 13.57 -0.90 25.45
C ASP A 693 13.79 0.18 26.50
N VAL A 694 14.55 1.23 26.17
CA VAL A 694 14.89 2.30 27.11
C VAL A 694 13.62 2.99 27.61
N LEU A 695 12.70 3.33 26.70
CA LEU A 695 11.46 3.98 27.07
C LEU A 695 10.50 3.04 27.81
N PHE A 696 10.51 1.74 27.49
CA PHE A 696 9.72 0.71 28.17
C PHE A 696 10.11 0.65 29.65
N PHE A 697 11.41 0.52 29.95
CA PHE A 697 11.89 0.45 31.33
C PHE A 697 11.63 1.74 32.10
N ILE A 698 11.79 2.90 31.47
CA ILE A 698 11.43 4.20 32.10
C ILE A 698 9.94 4.25 32.42
N ALA A 699 9.07 3.95 31.45
CA ALA A 699 7.62 4.03 31.64
C ALA A 699 7.12 3.01 32.68
N ALA A 700 7.65 1.78 32.66
CA ALA A 700 7.31 0.72 33.59
C ALA A 700 7.81 1.02 35.02
N ALA A 701 9.03 1.53 35.17
CA ALA A 701 9.56 1.92 36.47
C ALA A 701 8.72 3.02 37.11
N VAL A 702 8.32 4.04 36.34
CA VAL A 702 7.42 5.10 36.83
C VAL A 702 6.05 4.51 37.21
N HIS A 703 5.50 3.60 36.41
CA HIS A 703 4.23 2.97 36.71
C HIS A 703 4.24 2.19 38.03
N VAL A 704 5.22 1.29 38.20
CA VAL A 704 5.38 0.49 39.43
C VAL A 704 5.67 1.39 40.63
N ALA A 705 6.53 2.41 40.48
CA ALA A 705 6.85 3.33 41.56
C ALA A 705 5.63 4.13 42.04
N VAL A 706 4.83 4.67 41.11
CA VAL A 706 3.63 5.45 41.45
C VAL A 706 2.56 4.57 42.09
N LEU A 707 2.29 3.38 41.55
CA LEU A 707 1.32 2.46 42.15
C LEU A 707 1.78 1.93 43.52
N GLY A 708 3.07 1.60 43.65
CA GLY A 708 3.66 1.18 44.92
C GLY A 708 3.55 2.27 45.97
N PHE A 709 3.89 3.51 45.62
CA PHE A 709 3.75 4.65 46.53
C PHE A 709 2.30 4.86 46.97
N LEU A 710 1.34 4.86 46.04
CA LEU A 710 -0.08 5.04 46.33
C LEU A 710 -0.67 3.90 47.16
N GLY A 711 -0.19 2.66 46.95
CA GLY A 711 -0.63 1.49 47.70
C GLY A 711 -0.07 1.40 49.11
N LEU A 712 1.11 1.97 49.36
CA LEU A 712 1.78 1.97 50.67
C LEU A 712 1.47 3.21 51.51
N SER A 713 1.01 4.30 50.90
CA SER A 713 0.74 5.56 51.59
C SER A 713 -0.60 5.55 52.33
N SER A 714 -0.58 5.89 53.62
CA SER A 714 -1.79 6.03 54.43
C SER A 714 -2.54 7.32 54.05
N GLY A 715 -3.74 7.20 53.49
CA GLY A 715 -4.61 8.35 53.16
C GLY A 715 -4.74 8.69 51.68
N THR A 716 -4.05 7.97 50.79
CA THR A 716 -4.25 8.06 49.32
C THR A 716 -4.83 6.77 48.78
N THR A 717 -5.55 6.83 47.66
CA THR A 717 -6.03 5.62 46.98
C THR A 717 -5.69 5.64 45.50
N ILE A 718 -5.39 4.48 44.92
CA ILE A 718 -5.15 4.34 43.48
C ILE A 718 -6.35 4.90 42.68
N ILE A 719 -7.56 4.57 43.11
CA ILE A 719 -8.79 5.06 42.46
C ILE A 719 -8.88 6.59 42.59
N GLY A 720 -8.65 7.17 43.77
CA GLY A 720 -8.69 8.62 43.97
C GLY A 720 -7.62 9.40 43.21
N ALA A 721 -6.48 8.78 42.88
CA ALA A 721 -5.42 9.37 42.08
C ALA A 721 -5.77 9.44 40.59
N PHE A 722 -6.41 8.40 40.03
CA PHE A 722 -6.62 8.28 38.58
C PHE A 722 -8.07 8.45 38.10
N VAL A 723 -9.06 8.22 38.96
CA VAL A 723 -10.48 8.28 38.62
C VAL A 723 -11.13 9.51 39.28
N PRO A 724 -11.81 10.36 38.51
CA PRO A 724 -12.44 11.55 39.07
C PRO A 724 -13.69 11.19 39.89
N MET A 725 -13.74 11.66 41.14
CA MET A 725 -14.86 11.47 42.05
C MET A 725 -15.79 12.68 42.01
N ASN A 726 -17.10 12.44 41.82
CA ASN A 726 -18.13 13.49 41.72
C ASN A 726 -17.75 14.67 40.79
N PRO A 727 -17.33 14.40 39.54
CA PRO A 727 -16.68 15.39 38.68
C PRO A 727 -17.53 16.63 38.35
N GLY A 728 -18.86 16.51 38.40
CA GLY A 728 -19.80 17.60 38.11
C GLY A 728 -20.14 18.50 39.31
N SER A 729 -19.70 18.15 40.52
CA SER A 729 -19.93 18.96 41.72
C SER A 729 -18.95 20.15 41.79
N PRO A 730 -19.35 21.31 42.35
CA PRO A 730 -18.46 22.46 42.50
C PRO A 730 -17.15 22.10 43.21
N VAL A 731 -16.02 22.48 42.64
CA VAL A 731 -14.70 22.22 43.24
C VAL A 731 -14.35 23.29 44.28
N SER A 732 -13.69 22.87 45.36
CA SER A 732 -13.26 23.76 46.44
C SER A 732 -11.98 24.53 46.13
N SER A 733 -11.22 24.11 45.11
CA SER A 733 -9.93 24.68 44.75
C SER A 733 -9.60 24.50 43.27
N LEU A 734 -8.71 25.34 42.76
CA LEU A 734 -8.17 25.24 41.41
C LEU A 734 -7.38 23.93 41.25
N ALA A 735 -6.62 23.52 42.26
CA ALA A 735 -5.92 22.23 42.21
C ALA A 735 -6.87 21.03 42.09
N ALA A 736 -8.00 21.03 42.82
CA ALA A 736 -9.00 19.97 42.71
C ALA A 736 -9.66 19.94 41.31
N GLY A 737 -10.00 21.12 40.77
CA GLY A 737 -10.53 21.25 39.42
C GLY A 737 -9.58 20.76 38.34
N MET A 738 -8.31 21.16 38.42
CA MET A 738 -7.31 20.72 37.45
C MET A 738 -6.96 19.24 37.59
N LYS A 739 -7.00 18.67 38.79
CA LYS A 739 -6.82 17.22 38.99
C LYS A 739 -7.89 16.43 38.22
N ILE A 740 -9.17 16.82 38.31
CA ILE A 740 -10.27 16.18 37.56
C ILE A 740 -10.03 16.27 36.05
N PHE A 741 -9.58 17.42 35.54
CA PHE A 741 -9.23 17.60 34.13
C PHE A 741 -8.17 16.59 33.68
N PHE A 742 -7.04 16.49 34.38
CA PHE A 742 -5.95 15.57 34.03
C PHE A 742 -6.34 14.10 34.19
N GLN A 743 -7.19 13.75 35.15
CA GLN A 743 -7.71 12.38 35.31
C GLN A 743 -8.54 11.96 34.09
N PHE A 744 -9.47 12.80 33.63
CA PHE A 744 -10.22 12.51 32.41
C PHE A 744 -9.33 12.45 31.17
N ASP A 745 -8.38 13.38 31.04
CA ASP A 745 -7.45 13.42 29.91
C ASP A 745 -6.63 12.12 29.84
N LEU A 746 -6.07 11.69 30.96
CA LEU A 746 -5.33 10.44 31.09
C LEU A 746 -6.21 9.22 30.77
N LEU A 747 -7.40 9.11 31.36
CA LEU A 747 -8.26 7.94 31.15
C LEU A 747 -8.68 7.77 29.69
N LEU A 748 -9.02 8.88 29.02
CA LEU A 748 -9.34 8.87 27.58
C LEU A 748 -8.13 8.50 26.74
N VAL A 749 -6.94 9.02 27.07
CA VAL A 749 -5.70 8.63 26.39
C VAL A 749 -5.43 7.14 26.55
N VAL A 750 -5.51 6.60 27.77
CA VAL A 750 -5.27 5.17 28.05
C VAL A 750 -6.27 4.30 27.30
N PHE A 751 -7.56 4.68 27.29
CA PHE A 751 -8.57 3.96 26.52
C PHE A 751 -8.29 4.01 25.01
N THR A 752 -7.88 5.17 24.50
CA THR A 752 -7.53 5.34 23.08
C THR A 752 -6.30 4.53 22.69
N ILE A 753 -5.28 4.44 23.56
CA ILE A 753 -4.11 3.56 23.37
C ILE A 753 -4.57 2.11 23.23
N PHE A 754 -5.44 1.65 24.12
CA PHE A 754 -5.99 0.30 24.04
C PHE A 754 -6.70 0.04 22.70
N VAL A 755 -7.58 0.97 22.29
CA VAL A 755 -8.26 0.89 20.98
C VAL A 755 -7.26 0.87 19.83
N TRP A 756 -6.24 1.72 19.86
CA TRP A 756 -5.24 1.82 18.80
C TRP A 756 -4.48 0.52 18.62
N VAL A 757 -4.08 -0.13 19.71
CA VAL A 757 -3.38 -1.42 19.65
C VAL A 757 -4.31 -2.53 19.14
N VAL A 758 -5.55 -2.60 19.61
CA VAL A 758 -6.54 -3.58 19.12
C VAL A 758 -6.80 -3.42 17.61
N LEU A 759 -6.92 -2.19 17.12
CA LEU A 759 -7.07 -1.91 15.70
C LEU A 759 -5.85 -2.38 14.90
N ASN A 760 -4.63 -2.12 15.39
CA ASN A 760 -3.40 -2.58 14.72
C ASN A 760 -3.37 -4.12 14.63
N ILE A 761 -3.71 -4.84 15.70
CA ILE A 761 -3.74 -6.31 15.69
C ILE A 761 -4.79 -6.83 14.69
N GLY A 762 -5.96 -6.20 14.66
CA GLY A 762 -6.99 -6.49 13.67
C GLY A 762 -6.50 -6.32 12.23
N GLU A 763 -5.77 -5.24 11.96
CA GLU A 763 -5.18 -4.95 10.64
C GLU A 763 -4.05 -5.92 10.26
N MET A 764 -3.11 -6.19 11.17
CA MET A 764 -2.05 -7.18 10.98
C MET A 764 -2.62 -8.57 10.67
N LYS A 765 -3.73 -8.93 11.34
CA LYS A 765 -4.46 -10.15 11.02
C LYS A 765 -5.11 -10.04 9.65
N ARG A 766 -5.84 -8.96 9.34
CA ARG A 766 -6.52 -8.73 8.04
C ARG A 766 -5.57 -8.90 6.86
N VAL A 767 -4.35 -8.35 6.94
CA VAL A 767 -3.34 -8.43 5.89
C VAL A 767 -2.53 -9.74 5.93
N GLY A 768 -2.77 -10.61 6.91
CA GLY A 768 -2.23 -11.96 6.93
C GLY A 768 -0.78 -12.10 7.37
N ILE A 769 -0.24 -11.13 8.12
CA ILE A 769 1.11 -11.24 8.69
C ILE A 769 1.12 -11.94 10.06
N ILE A 770 -0.05 -12.09 10.71
CA ILE A 770 -0.23 -12.86 11.96
C ILE A 770 -1.46 -13.77 11.92
N LYS A 771 -1.45 -14.85 12.73
CA LYS A 771 -2.61 -15.75 12.95
C LYS A 771 -3.26 -15.62 14.34
N SER A 772 -2.69 -14.82 15.23
CA SER A 772 -3.07 -14.80 16.66
C SER A 772 -4.54 -14.48 16.91
N PRO A 773 -5.22 -15.18 17.85
CA PRO A 773 -6.58 -14.84 18.27
C PRO A 773 -6.63 -13.46 18.92
N LEU A 774 -7.58 -12.61 18.50
CA LEU A 774 -7.74 -11.25 19.01
C LEU A 774 -7.98 -11.23 20.52
N LEU A 775 -8.74 -12.21 21.04
CA LEU A 775 -9.02 -12.32 22.47
C LEU A 775 -7.75 -12.52 23.30
N LYS A 776 -6.84 -13.40 22.85
CA LYS A 776 -5.57 -13.65 23.55
C LYS A 776 -4.72 -12.38 23.60
N ALA A 777 -4.70 -11.62 22.50
CA ALA A 777 -4.03 -10.33 22.46
C ALA A 777 -4.66 -9.32 23.42
N ILE A 778 -6.00 -9.20 23.43
CA ILE A 778 -6.72 -8.29 24.35
C ILE A 778 -6.39 -8.63 25.81
N VAL A 779 -6.42 -9.91 26.20
CA VAL A 779 -6.06 -10.33 27.56
C VAL A 779 -4.61 -9.96 27.89
N GLY A 780 -3.68 -10.20 26.97
CA GLY A 780 -2.27 -9.81 27.13
C GLY A 780 -2.09 -8.30 27.31
N LEU A 781 -2.84 -7.48 26.55
CA LEU A 781 -2.81 -6.03 26.67
C LEU A 781 -3.36 -5.54 28.00
N LEU A 782 -4.48 -6.10 28.47
CA LEU A 782 -5.06 -5.77 29.77
C LEU A 782 -4.10 -6.12 30.91
N LEU A 783 -3.45 -7.28 30.84
CA LEU A 783 -2.41 -7.67 31.80
C LEU A 783 -1.21 -6.72 31.75
N GLY A 784 -0.73 -6.34 30.57
CA GLY A 784 0.35 -5.36 30.42
C GLY A 784 -0.01 -4.01 31.03
N PHE A 785 -1.20 -3.48 30.75
CA PHE A 785 -1.67 -2.19 31.28
C PHE A 785 -1.71 -2.18 32.81
N LEU A 786 -2.02 -3.33 33.43
CA LEU A 786 -2.06 -3.49 34.86
C LEU A 786 -0.65 -3.66 35.48
N LEU A 787 0.23 -4.43 34.83
CA LEU A 787 1.51 -4.83 35.41
C LEU A 787 2.63 -3.80 35.18
N VAL A 788 2.70 -3.24 33.97
CA VAL A 788 3.78 -2.34 33.55
C VAL A 788 3.27 -0.98 33.07
N GLY A 789 1.96 -0.81 32.99
CA GLY A 789 1.33 0.43 32.56
C GLY A 789 1.09 0.52 31.05
N PRO A 790 0.21 1.44 30.63
CA PRO A 790 -0.23 1.58 29.24
C PRO A 790 0.89 2.03 28.30
N GLY A 791 1.78 2.93 28.73
CA GLY A 791 2.88 3.39 27.89
C GLY A 791 3.97 2.35 27.66
N ALA A 792 4.35 1.60 28.70
CA ALA A 792 5.26 0.47 28.53
C ALA A 792 4.63 -0.61 27.65
N THR A 793 3.34 -0.91 27.85
CA THR A 793 2.64 -1.92 27.04
C THR A 793 2.58 -1.56 25.56
N ILE A 794 2.27 -0.30 25.21
CA ILE A 794 2.26 0.11 23.79
C ILE A 794 3.66 0.08 23.17
N LEU A 795 4.72 0.40 23.91
CA LEU A 795 6.10 0.28 23.41
C LEU A 795 6.49 -1.17 23.12
N ALA A 796 6.22 -2.08 24.06
CA ALA A 796 6.44 -3.51 23.84
C ALA A 796 5.63 -4.06 22.65
N PHE A 797 4.39 -3.60 22.50
CA PHE A 797 3.58 -3.92 21.34
C PHE A 797 4.19 -3.37 20.03
N TRP A 798 4.66 -2.12 20.03
CA TRP A 798 5.22 -1.50 18.83
C TRP A 798 6.53 -2.17 18.41
N GLU A 799 7.37 -2.55 19.37
CA GLU A 799 8.59 -3.32 19.11
C GLU A 799 8.27 -4.69 18.49
N TRP A 800 7.37 -5.45 19.10
CA TRP A 800 6.89 -6.72 18.54
C TRP A 800 6.32 -6.54 17.13
N ARG A 801 5.54 -5.47 16.92
CA ARG A 801 4.98 -5.12 15.62
C ARG A 801 6.07 -4.82 14.59
N GLU A 802 7.12 -4.08 14.93
CA GLU A 802 8.24 -3.81 14.01
C GLU A 802 8.90 -5.11 13.56
N ASP A 803 9.14 -6.04 14.48
CA ASP A 803 9.77 -7.31 14.18
C ASP A 803 8.92 -8.18 13.25
N VAL A 804 7.61 -8.26 13.51
CA VAL A 804 6.67 -8.99 12.66
C VAL A 804 6.53 -8.34 11.29
N MET A 805 6.49 -7.02 11.20
CA MET A 805 6.41 -6.32 9.92
C MET A 805 7.71 -6.44 9.12
N ALA A 806 8.86 -6.48 9.78
CA ALA A 806 10.15 -6.70 9.12
C ALA A 806 10.31 -8.13 8.59
N ARG A 807 9.71 -9.11 9.28
CA ARG A 807 9.74 -10.53 8.90
C ARG A 807 8.35 -11.15 9.02
N PRO A 808 7.46 -10.90 8.04
CA PRO A 808 6.11 -11.43 8.05
C PRO A 808 6.10 -12.95 8.13
N GLY A 809 5.13 -13.52 8.85
CA GLY A 809 4.91 -14.95 8.81
C GLY A 809 4.47 -15.40 7.42
N LEU A 810 5.06 -16.49 6.91
CA LEU A 810 4.72 -17.09 5.62
C LEU A 810 4.19 -18.51 5.82
N LYS A 811 3.36 -18.99 4.87
CA LYS A 811 2.86 -20.38 4.87
C LYS A 811 4.01 -21.39 4.71
N ASN A 812 4.96 -21.08 3.83
CA ASN A 812 6.11 -21.90 3.50
C ASN A 812 7.38 -21.01 3.58
N PRO A 813 8.03 -20.94 4.75
CA PRO A 813 9.16 -20.04 5.00
C PRO A 813 10.45 -20.41 4.25
#